data_AF-A0A3S8ZZD3-F1
#
_entry.id   AF-A0A3S8ZZD3-F1
#
_cell.length_a   1.000
_cell.length_b   1.000
_cell.length_c   1.000
_cell.angle_alpha   90.00
_cell.angle_beta   90.00
_cell.angle_gamma   90.00
#
_symmetry.space_group_name_H-M   'P 1'
#
loop_
_entity.id
_entity.type
_entity.pdbx_description
1 polymer ?
#
loop_
_entity_poly.entity_id
_entity_poly.type
_entity_poly.pdbx_seq_one_letter_code
_entity_poly.pdbx_strand_id
1 'polypeptide(L)'
;MLIPDEEIPGDVSVSGTGALQPDGNLKVFLNITKNGIINAFGSVLMAKNSFGVFKVDGYDVFVSTYDDKHIYAVLTNIEETEPVPEPESSTYLVQNITSQANINYGGDQQQSGRLGTHTVYWDNGGSSNNPNGTSRYIQFTVNVPAEGLYKLDFRWFTRGDNSRRMKINSEPYEILYFARKDINTWEDNVIYRPLQAGENTIRIWYHNSGTERPMDPWLFIDALKVTAYDGTAERNTFWNDFSNVLTLNVNALNITDADGINAALAAYEKLTDVAKTHLENEKSLLDALKAGVTELETGRDEILNNFGFADVLSKSITSLKITDAGRLNAALAAFAALPEYSKTLLVAEKSLLDVLAVRMALLEKGDTVTVMLEDWLNAYLKDKGNGVYSTYLWSDKSSSGEETGFWQAANVYEVFNDYYEYTTDPAEKELFKKYMDGYRTRFLDGSFSWSGTWKNNEYTDDLLWWSNAFIRTYTLTGDESYLAIGEEIFKHLYMRAWDTREISDAHYYSGVQGGLLWKFNKSSNWDGSYPDDSNNSNEKNIATNGNGTIAAARLARIYAAKGDIVTSGYYADAAKGIYDWMRASMVADENTGKLWDNFQSQAGKNGPRDWQFSYNYGLFGGAAYEMWVNTGDDSYLADAKLVLNYGWATLTLDDGLTFKMEGGMDGGDGASFRLVFARYTGLVVKSPEFAEFKKYLLANAYQTWNFRRSGDGLVGESSIFETESATRIPSPIAAYGVLMQIYSDFNPNTTYGFENGLTKWKTGYKTFAEAAGDKTVRFDTHFITGGNGFGTNEGPSSLFDYTSLENTGTNTKYGGGVPYWAEWNYDNAFIASRLIIATANDNMSWPRRMGDGWTLSGSDDGVNWNTIYIGKANDYSNFNNTFYSFDLTDNTAAYSYYKLNSETGGDGTTVQLSVVALAAD
;
A
#
# COMPACT_ATOMS: atom_id res chain seq x y z
N MET A 1 26.58 48.40 -5.79
CA MET A 1 25.87 49.45 -6.54
C MET A 1 26.84 50.14 -7.49
N LEU A 2 26.64 49.98 -8.81
CA LEU A 2 27.08 50.82 -9.95
C LEU A 2 26.45 50.21 -11.24
N ILE A 3 25.87 51.06 -12.09
CA ILE A 3 25.03 50.78 -13.30
C ILE A 3 25.76 51.34 -14.56
N PRO A 4 25.47 50.85 -15.79
CA PRO A 4 24.82 51.69 -16.82
C PRO A 4 23.71 50.90 -17.58
N ASP A 5 22.44 51.35 -17.63
CA ASP A 5 21.85 52.36 -18.53
C ASP A 5 22.20 52.18 -20.02
N GLU A 6 21.45 51.31 -20.70
CA GLU A 6 21.25 51.41 -22.16
C GLU A 6 19.78 51.62 -22.59
N GLU A 7 18.78 51.53 -21.70
CA GLU A 7 17.37 51.76 -22.07
C GLU A 7 16.57 52.56 -21.02
N ILE A 8 17.19 53.56 -20.38
CA ILE A 8 16.49 54.50 -19.50
C ILE A 8 16.65 55.92 -20.06
N PRO A 9 15.57 56.60 -20.51
CA PRO A 9 15.65 57.99 -20.90
C PRO A 9 16.06 58.86 -19.71
N GLY A 10 16.97 59.81 -19.99
CA GLY A 10 17.81 60.50 -19.01
C GLY A 10 17.13 61.02 -17.73
N ASP A 11 17.91 60.91 -16.65
CA ASP A 11 17.82 61.61 -15.35
C ASP A 11 17.16 60.90 -14.16
N VAL A 12 16.88 59.59 -14.16
CA VAL A 12 16.39 58.86 -12.96
C VAL A 12 17.38 57.77 -12.52
N SER A 13 17.75 57.70 -11.23
CA SER A 13 18.60 56.63 -10.67
C SER A 13 18.08 56.10 -9.33
N VAL A 14 18.24 54.79 -9.11
CA VAL A 14 17.88 54.13 -7.84
C VAL A 14 19.13 53.74 -7.06
N SER A 15 19.13 54.05 -5.76
CA SER A 15 20.18 53.65 -4.84
C SER A 15 19.61 52.99 -3.59
N GLY A 16 20.39 52.19 -2.86
CA GLY A 16 19.88 51.44 -1.73
C GLY A 16 20.94 50.84 -0.82
N THR A 17 20.55 50.64 0.45
CA THR A 17 21.38 50.10 1.53
C THR A 17 20.57 49.13 2.37
N GLY A 18 21.13 47.99 2.78
CA GLY A 18 20.44 47.00 3.61
C GLY A 18 20.98 46.90 5.03
N ALA A 19 20.10 46.52 5.96
CA ALA A 19 20.44 46.19 7.33
C ALA A 19 19.76 44.88 7.75
N LEU A 20 20.57 43.91 8.23
CA LEU A 20 20.06 42.64 8.75
C LEU A 20 19.29 42.87 10.05
N GLN A 21 18.08 42.33 10.13
CA GLN A 21 17.22 42.41 11.30
C GLN A 21 17.42 41.19 12.22
N PRO A 22 17.10 41.31 13.53
CA PRO A 22 17.28 40.21 14.49
C PRO A 22 16.46 38.95 14.19
N ASP A 23 15.38 39.07 13.40
CA ASP A 23 14.54 37.96 12.94
C ASP A 23 15.11 37.22 11.71
N GLY A 24 16.30 37.61 11.24
CA GLY A 24 16.97 37.02 10.10
C GLY A 24 16.59 37.62 8.74
N ASN A 25 15.60 38.52 8.67
CA ASN A 25 15.20 39.20 7.45
C ASN A 25 16.09 40.40 7.13
N LEU A 26 16.19 40.78 5.86
CA LEU A 26 16.93 41.96 5.42
C LEU A 26 15.96 43.13 5.21
N LYS A 27 16.21 44.25 5.89
CA LYS A 27 15.49 45.50 5.63
C LYS A 27 16.30 46.35 4.66
N VAL A 28 15.78 46.57 3.45
CA VAL A 28 16.43 47.30 2.37
C VAL A 28 15.81 48.69 2.27
N PHE A 29 16.63 49.73 2.38
CA PHE A 29 16.24 51.12 2.17
C PHE A 29 16.58 51.54 0.74
N LEU A 30 15.64 52.18 0.06
CA LEU A 30 15.74 52.57 -1.35
C LEU A 30 15.50 54.07 -1.51
N ASN A 31 16.38 54.72 -2.27
CA ASN A 31 16.33 56.13 -2.67
C ASN A 31 16.21 56.21 -4.18
N ILE A 32 15.14 56.85 -4.68
CA ILE A 32 14.98 57.14 -6.10
C ILE A 32 15.26 58.64 -6.30
N THR A 33 16.22 58.95 -7.14
CA THR A 33 16.60 60.33 -7.46
C THR A 33 16.27 60.65 -8.91
N LYS A 34 15.71 61.84 -9.16
CA LYS A 34 15.56 62.40 -10.51
C LYS A 34 16.32 63.74 -10.57
N ASN A 35 17.17 63.95 -11.56
CA ASN A 35 18.03 65.15 -11.66
C ASN A 35 18.88 65.41 -10.40
N GLY A 36 19.32 64.35 -9.70
CA GLY A 36 20.10 64.46 -8.46
C GLY A 36 19.31 64.88 -7.20
N ILE A 37 17.98 65.01 -7.29
CA ILE A 37 17.09 65.30 -6.16
C ILE A 37 16.34 64.03 -5.76
N ILE A 38 16.30 63.71 -4.46
CA ILE A 38 15.54 62.57 -3.93
C ILE A 38 14.05 62.86 -4.09
N ASN A 39 13.37 62.06 -4.91
CA ASN A 39 11.93 62.19 -5.17
C ASN A 39 11.10 61.17 -4.39
N ALA A 40 11.69 60.06 -3.99
CA ALA A 40 11.00 58.99 -3.28
C ALA A 40 11.98 58.21 -2.39
N PHE A 41 11.52 57.82 -1.19
CA PHE A 41 12.26 56.99 -0.24
C PHE A 41 11.35 55.95 0.38
N GLY A 42 11.79 54.70 0.39
CA GLY A 42 11.03 53.60 0.99
C GLY A 42 11.93 52.56 1.61
N SER A 43 11.32 51.66 2.39
CA SER A 43 12.01 50.48 2.89
C SER A 43 11.18 49.24 2.65
N VAL A 44 11.85 48.15 2.27
CA VAL A 44 11.27 46.84 2.04
C VAL A 44 11.87 45.85 3.04
N LEU A 45 11.05 44.98 3.61
CA LEU A 45 11.52 43.85 4.42
C LEU A 45 11.39 42.58 3.58
N MET A 46 12.48 41.84 3.43
CA MET A 46 12.50 40.62 2.62
C MET A 46 13.39 39.55 3.23
N ALA A 47 13.09 38.29 2.94
CA ALA A 47 13.93 37.17 3.33
C ALA A 47 15.28 37.23 2.61
N LYS A 48 16.34 36.64 3.19
CA LYS A 48 17.62 36.47 2.50
C LYS A 48 17.45 35.61 1.24
N ASN A 49 18.28 35.85 0.22
CA ASN A 49 18.28 35.10 -1.04
C ASN A 49 16.93 35.14 -1.77
N SER A 50 16.19 36.22 -1.59
CA SER A 50 14.89 36.43 -2.23
C SER A 50 14.92 37.61 -3.21
N PHE A 51 13.95 37.63 -4.10
CA PHE A 51 13.70 38.73 -5.02
C PHE A 51 12.21 39.09 -5.02
N GLY A 52 11.91 40.34 -5.39
CA GLY A 52 10.53 40.80 -5.52
C GLY A 52 10.46 42.19 -6.13
N VAL A 53 9.28 42.52 -6.66
CA VAL A 53 8.97 43.88 -7.13
C VAL A 53 8.20 44.59 -6.02
N PHE A 54 8.66 45.79 -5.66
CA PHE A 54 8.10 46.58 -4.57
C PHE A 54 7.74 47.97 -5.05
N LYS A 55 6.59 48.47 -4.58
CA LYS A 55 6.18 49.85 -4.81
C LYS A 55 6.84 50.79 -3.81
N VAL A 56 7.60 51.74 -4.33
CA VAL A 56 8.20 52.84 -3.55
C VAL A 56 7.71 54.16 -4.11
N ASP A 57 6.80 54.82 -3.39
CA ASP A 57 6.11 56.06 -3.82
C ASP A 57 5.66 56.04 -5.29
N GLY A 58 5.02 54.94 -5.70
CA GLY A 58 4.44 54.78 -7.02
C GLY A 58 5.36 54.23 -8.10
N TYR A 59 6.67 54.08 -7.83
CA TYR A 59 7.61 53.41 -8.73
C TYR A 59 7.72 51.92 -8.41
N ASP A 60 7.71 51.10 -9.45
CA ASP A 60 7.99 49.67 -9.34
C ASP A 60 9.52 49.46 -9.37
N VAL A 61 10.04 48.94 -8.27
CA VAL A 61 11.47 48.65 -8.10
C VAL A 61 11.63 47.16 -7.89
N PHE A 62 12.34 46.50 -8.80
CA PHE A 62 12.78 45.13 -8.57
C PHE A 62 13.97 45.15 -7.61
N VAL A 63 13.86 44.37 -6.53
CA VAL A 63 14.91 44.22 -5.52
C VAL A 63 15.27 42.74 -5.42
N SER A 64 16.56 42.43 -5.58
CA SER A 64 17.11 41.10 -5.37
C SER A 64 18.26 41.14 -4.37
N THR A 65 18.27 40.16 -3.47
CA THR A 65 19.35 39.91 -2.52
C THR A 65 20.01 38.60 -2.94
N TYR A 66 21.15 38.68 -3.63
CA TYR A 66 21.83 37.48 -4.13
C TYR A 66 22.75 36.86 -3.07
N ASP A 67 23.29 37.69 -2.17
CA ASP A 67 24.05 37.28 -0.99
C ASP A 67 23.92 38.31 0.15
N ASP A 68 24.56 38.04 1.30
CA ASP A 68 24.52 38.89 2.50
C ASP A 68 25.22 40.26 2.35
N LYS A 69 25.86 40.56 1.21
CA LYS A 69 26.68 41.76 0.99
C LYS A 69 26.24 42.60 -0.21
N HIS A 70 25.44 42.05 -1.12
CA HIS A 70 25.07 42.69 -2.37
C HIS A 70 23.55 42.75 -2.57
N ILE A 71 23.07 43.97 -2.81
CA ILE A 71 21.67 44.26 -3.14
C ILE A 71 21.63 44.83 -4.54
N TYR A 72 20.77 44.23 -5.37
CA TYR A 72 20.47 44.70 -6.72
C TYR A 72 19.10 45.36 -6.70
N ALA A 73 19.03 46.61 -7.14
CA ALA A 73 17.79 47.35 -7.28
C ALA A 73 17.77 47.99 -8.67
N VAL A 74 16.71 47.74 -9.44
CA VAL A 74 16.54 48.27 -10.79
C VAL A 74 15.11 48.79 -10.92
N LEU A 75 14.97 49.97 -11.55
CA LEU A 75 13.68 50.52 -11.94
C LEU A 75 13.19 49.73 -13.15
N THR A 76 12.03 49.09 -13.03
CA THR A 76 11.53 48.19 -14.08
C THR A 76 10.52 48.85 -15.03
N ASN A 77 10.29 50.16 -14.89
CA ASN A 77 9.44 50.95 -15.76
C ASN A 77 10.04 52.35 -15.98
N ILE A 78 10.81 52.52 -17.05
CA ILE A 78 11.09 53.85 -17.62
C ILE A 78 10.91 53.75 -19.13
N GLU A 79 9.66 53.72 -19.57
CA GLU A 79 9.33 53.98 -20.98
C GLU A 79 8.75 55.39 -21.11
N GLU A 80 9.21 56.09 -22.15
CA GLU A 80 8.65 57.34 -22.66
C GLU A 80 7.13 57.18 -22.81
N THR A 81 6.39 57.83 -21.91
CA THR A 81 4.96 57.95 -22.08
C THR A 81 4.67 58.98 -23.19
N GLU A 82 4.64 58.54 -24.45
CA GLU A 82 3.38 58.79 -25.20
C GLU A 82 2.28 58.28 -24.26
N PRO A 83 1.21 59.03 -24.01
CA PRO A 83 0.21 58.62 -23.04
C PRO A 83 -0.36 57.28 -23.51
N VAL A 84 0.16 56.16 -22.96
CA VAL A 84 -0.69 55.02 -22.62
C VAL A 84 -1.77 55.72 -21.84
N PRO A 85 -3.02 55.70 -22.33
CA PRO A 85 -4.11 56.21 -21.54
C PRO A 85 -3.89 55.61 -20.14
N GLU A 86 -4.23 56.33 -19.08
CA GLU A 86 -4.63 55.58 -17.89
C GLU A 86 -5.49 54.38 -18.37
N PRO A 87 -5.70 53.30 -17.61
CA PRO A 87 -7.07 52.82 -17.69
C PRO A 87 -7.89 54.08 -17.34
N GLU A 88 -8.30 54.88 -18.36
CA GLU A 88 -9.59 55.54 -18.41
C GLU A 88 -10.40 54.50 -17.73
N SER A 89 -10.75 54.73 -16.47
CA SER A 89 -11.33 53.76 -15.56
C SER A 89 -12.25 52.92 -16.42
N SER A 90 -11.79 51.74 -16.90
CA SER A 90 -12.29 51.22 -18.18
C SER A 90 -13.75 51.12 -17.94
N THR A 91 -14.53 51.98 -18.61
CA THR A 91 -15.77 52.49 -18.06
C THR A 91 -16.68 51.30 -18.03
N TYR A 92 -16.59 50.55 -16.93
CA TYR A 92 -17.21 49.26 -16.80
C TYR A 92 -18.63 49.70 -16.75
N LEU A 93 -19.34 49.44 -17.85
CA LEU A 93 -20.74 49.74 -17.90
C LEU A 93 -21.40 48.67 -17.04
N VAL A 94 -21.24 48.81 -15.72
CA VAL A 94 -21.94 48.06 -14.69
C VAL A 94 -23.36 48.59 -14.73
N GLN A 95 -24.11 48.14 -15.73
CA GLN A 95 -25.53 48.40 -15.76
C GLN A 95 -26.16 47.42 -14.77
N ASN A 96 -26.30 47.87 -13.51
CA ASN A 96 -27.08 47.16 -12.51
C ASN A 96 -28.55 47.39 -12.82
N ILE A 97 -29.19 46.43 -13.50
CA ILE A 97 -30.62 46.51 -13.81
C ILE A 97 -31.39 46.00 -12.59
N THR A 98 -31.62 46.91 -11.63
CA THR A 98 -32.43 46.67 -10.40
C THR A 98 -33.71 47.51 -10.36
N SER A 99 -33.88 48.45 -11.30
CA SER A 99 -35.04 49.35 -11.37
C SER A 99 -36.08 48.84 -12.38
N GLN A 100 -37.35 49.02 -12.02
CA GLN A 100 -38.52 48.56 -12.79
C GLN A 100 -38.61 49.14 -14.22
N ALA A 101 -37.85 50.20 -14.53
CA ALA A 101 -37.88 50.90 -15.83
C ALA A 101 -37.15 50.17 -16.97
N ASN A 102 -36.18 49.30 -16.65
CA ASN A 102 -35.37 48.57 -17.63
C ASN A 102 -35.75 47.08 -17.73
N ILE A 103 -36.84 46.70 -17.06
CA ILE A 103 -37.34 45.34 -17.00
C ILE A 103 -38.76 45.31 -17.58
N ASN A 104 -38.91 44.69 -18.76
CA ASN A 104 -40.21 44.51 -19.41
C ASN A 104 -40.72 43.08 -19.22
N TYR A 105 -42.01 42.92 -18.95
CA TYR A 105 -42.66 41.64 -18.73
C TYR A 105 -43.74 41.38 -19.78
N GLY A 106 -43.71 40.20 -20.39
CA GLY A 106 -44.81 39.74 -21.26
C GLY A 106 -45.80 38.86 -20.48
N GLY A 107 -47.04 39.32 -20.26
CA GLY A 107 -48.15 38.50 -19.72
C GLY A 107 -49.09 39.23 -18.75
N ASP A 108 -50.35 38.79 -18.66
CA ASP A 108 -51.47 39.51 -18.04
C ASP A 108 -51.55 39.51 -16.48
N GLN A 109 -50.64 38.84 -15.76
CA GLN A 109 -50.63 38.87 -14.28
C GLN A 109 -49.22 38.90 -13.70
N GLN A 110 -48.85 40.05 -13.14
CA GLN A 110 -47.56 40.29 -12.47
C GLN A 110 -47.70 40.06 -10.95
N GLN A 111 -46.75 39.37 -10.33
CA GLN A 111 -46.52 39.44 -8.88
C GLN A 111 -45.07 39.84 -8.61
N SER A 112 -44.90 40.95 -7.91
CA SER A 112 -43.62 41.43 -7.38
C SER A 112 -43.72 41.50 -5.86
N GLY A 113 -42.65 41.19 -5.15
CA GLY A 113 -42.62 41.28 -3.69
C GLY A 113 -41.22 41.42 -3.14
N ARG A 114 -41.13 41.45 -1.81
CA ARG A 114 -39.85 41.49 -1.11
C ARG A 114 -39.53 40.13 -0.53
N LEU A 115 -38.33 39.64 -0.83
CA LEU A 115 -37.71 38.52 -0.14
C LEU A 115 -36.49 39.07 0.61
N GLY A 116 -36.65 39.34 1.91
CA GLY A 116 -35.66 40.10 2.67
C GLY A 116 -35.48 41.52 2.11
N THR A 117 -34.24 41.88 1.78
CA THR A 117 -33.87 43.17 1.17
C THR A 117 -34.02 43.21 -0.35
N HIS A 118 -34.31 42.07 -0.99
CA HIS A 118 -34.34 41.93 -2.44
C HIS A 118 -35.76 42.16 -2.97
N THR A 119 -35.86 42.95 -4.04
CA THR A 119 -37.09 43.04 -4.83
C THR A 119 -37.07 41.87 -5.80
N VAL A 120 -37.94 40.90 -5.57
CA VAL A 120 -37.96 39.67 -6.34
C VAL A 120 -39.23 39.60 -7.19
N TYR A 121 -39.07 39.00 -8.35
CA TYR A 121 -40.14 38.78 -9.31
C TYR A 121 -40.31 37.27 -9.50
N TRP A 122 -41.57 36.79 -9.49
CA TRP A 122 -41.88 35.37 -9.64
C TRP A 122 -43.21 35.16 -10.35
N ASP A 123 -43.47 33.92 -10.77
CA ASP A 123 -44.78 33.48 -11.28
C ASP A 123 -45.44 32.52 -10.27
N ASN A 124 -46.68 32.78 -9.87
CA ASN A 124 -47.38 32.06 -8.80
C ASN A 124 -48.12 30.80 -9.29
N GLY A 125 -47.53 30.06 -10.23
CA GLY A 125 -47.93 28.68 -10.55
C GLY A 125 -49.42 28.43 -10.84
N GLY A 126 -50.15 29.41 -11.38
CA GLY A 126 -51.58 29.28 -11.65
C GLY A 126 -51.85 28.42 -12.88
N SER A 127 -51.93 27.10 -12.67
CA SER A 127 -52.34 26.02 -13.58
C SER A 127 -51.67 25.97 -14.98
N SER A 128 -51.25 24.78 -15.36
CA SER A 128 -50.62 24.40 -16.63
C SER A 128 -51.49 24.61 -17.89
N ASN A 129 -52.51 25.46 -17.86
CA ASN A 129 -53.41 25.73 -18.98
C ASN A 129 -53.59 27.25 -19.17
N ASN A 130 -52.60 27.91 -19.76
CA ASN A 130 -52.86 29.13 -20.51
C ASN A 130 -53.13 28.75 -21.98
N PRO A 131 -54.40 28.64 -22.41
CA PRO A 131 -54.76 28.26 -23.78
C PRO A 131 -54.38 29.33 -24.83
N ASN A 132 -53.87 30.50 -24.41
CA ASN A 132 -53.49 31.59 -25.32
C ASN A 132 -51.97 31.71 -25.58
N GLY A 133 -51.14 30.76 -25.12
CA GLY A 133 -49.75 30.62 -25.60
C GLY A 133 -48.79 31.79 -25.33
N THR A 134 -49.15 32.76 -24.49
CA THR A 134 -48.25 33.88 -24.13
C THR A 134 -47.22 33.40 -23.12
N SER A 135 -46.03 33.05 -23.61
CA SER A 135 -44.90 32.64 -22.78
C SER A 135 -44.48 33.80 -21.88
N ARG A 136 -44.52 33.60 -20.55
CA ARG A 136 -44.15 34.63 -19.57
C ARG A 136 -42.62 34.72 -19.43
N TYR A 137 -42.08 35.91 -19.53
CA TYR A 137 -40.64 36.17 -19.44
C TYR A 137 -40.33 37.43 -18.65
N ILE A 138 -39.14 37.48 -18.09
CA ILE A 138 -38.45 38.70 -17.69
C ILE A 138 -37.55 39.15 -18.84
N GLN A 139 -37.66 40.40 -19.26
CA GLN A 139 -36.79 41.00 -20.27
C GLN A 139 -35.96 42.10 -19.63
N PHE A 140 -34.64 41.97 -19.72
CA PHE A 140 -33.71 43.05 -19.44
C PHE A 140 -33.41 43.78 -20.74
N THR A 141 -33.57 45.10 -20.72
CA THR A 141 -33.05 45.95 -21.79
C THR A 141 -31.68 46.48 -21.37
N VAL A 142 -30.65 46.04 -22.06
CA VAL A 142 -29.24 46.38 -21.79
C VAL A 142 -28.75 47.27 -22.91
N ASN A 143 -28.19 48.43 -22.60
CA ASN A 143 -27.60 49.30 -23.62
C ASN A 143 -26.09 49.27 -23.47
N VAL A 144 -25.36 48.85 -24.51
CA VAL A 144 -23.90 48.75 -24.47
C VAL A 144 -23.24 49.73 -25.45
N PRO A 145 -22.09 50.32 -25.11
CA PRO A 145 -21.48 51.39 -25.89
C PRO A 145 -20.86 50.93 -27.21
N ALA A 146 -20.52 49.64 -27.32
CA ALA A 146 -19.90 49.04 -28.50
C ALA A 146 -20.36 47.59 -28.67
N GLU A 147 -20.21 47.06 -29.89
CA GLU A 147 -20.38 45.63 -30.13
C GLU A 147 -19.17 44.88 -29.53
N GLY A 148 -19.42 43.76 -28.84
CA GLY A 148 -18.36 42.99 -28.19
C GLY A 148 -18.87 41.87 -27.28
N LEU A 149 -17.93 41.17 -26.63
CA LEU A 149 -18.26 40.12 -25.66
C LEU A 149 -18.49 40.75 -24.28
N TYR A 150 -19.61 40.41 -23.63
CA TYR A 150 -19.97 40.95 -22.31
C TYR A 150 -20.21 39.81 -21.32
N LYS A 151 -19.77 40.01 -20.07
CA LYS A 151 -20.14 39.19 -18.92
C LYS A 151 -21.55 39.58 -18.49
N LEU A 152 -22.47 38.63 -18.53
CA LEU A 152 -23.82 38.74 -17.99
C LEU A 152 -23.88 37.98 -16.67
N ASP A 153 -24.10 38.71 -15.60
CA ASP A 153 -24.06 38.20 -14.24
C ASP A 153 -25.45 38.34 -13.62
N PHE A 154 -26.23 37.27 -13.68
CA PHE A 154 -27.59 37.24 -13.14
C PHE A 154 -27.52 36.89 -11.68
N ARG A 155 -28.07 37.72 -10.80
CA ARG A 155 -28.24 37.34 -9.40
C ARG A 155 -29.60 36.67 -9.22
N TRP A 156 -29.57 35.43 -8.77
CA TRP A 156 -30.73 34.55 -8.72
C TRP A 156 -30.81 33.74 -7.43
N PHE A 157 -32.01 33.22 -7.16
CA PHE A 157 -32.30 32.26 -6.11
C PHE A 157 -33.42 31.32 -6.58
N THR A 158 -33.32 30.02 -6.28
CA THR A 158 -34.41 29.08 -6.50
C THR A 158 -34.50 27.98 -5.42
N ARG A 159 -35.72 27.48 -5.18
CA ARG A 159 -36.05 26.48 -4.15
C ARG A 159 -35.96 25.03 -4.62
N GLY A 160 -35.73 24.83 -5.92
CA GLY A 160 -35.53 23.52 -6.54
C GLY A 160 -34.63 23.65 -7.77
N ASP A 161 -34.07 22.54 -8.24
CA ASP A 161 -33.29 22.54 -9.49
C ASP A 161 -34.18 22.94 -10.66
N ASN A 162 -33.70 23.88 -11.46
CA ASN A 162 -34.48 24.55 -12.49
C ASN A 162 -33.66 24.78 -13.75
N SER A 163 -34.32 24.74 -14.91
CA SER A 163 -33.74 25.27 -16.14
C SER A 163 -34.69 26.27 -16.79
N ARG A 164 -34.14 27.30 -17.45
CA ARG A 164 -34.93 28.35 -18.12
C ARG A 164 -34.38 28.64 -19.50
N ARG A 165 -35.27 28.85 -20.46
CA ARG A 165 -34.90 29.42 -21.75
C ARG A 165 -34.45 30.86 -21.56
N MET A 166 -33.34 31.22 -22.20
CA MET A 166 -32.88 32.59 -22.39
C MET A 166 -32.76 32.87 -23.89
N LYS A 167 -32.96 34.12 -24.29
CA LYS A 167 -32.73 34.61 -25.65
C LYS A 167 -32.18 36.01 -25.58
N ILE A 168 -31.19 36.28 -26.41
CA ILE A 168 -30.63 37.63 -26.60
C ILE A 168 -31.08 38.11 -27.98
N ASN A 169 -31.70 39.28 -28.05
CA ASN A 169 -32.23 39.87 -29.28
C ASN A 169 -33.11 38.88 -30.06
N SER A 170 -32.75 38.61 -31.31
CA SER A 170 -33.44 37.70 -32.22
C SER A 170 -32.82 36.30 -32.29
N GLU A 171 -31.78 36.01 -31.49
CA GLU A 171 -31.03 34.74 -31.51
C GLU A 171 -31.86 33.51 -31.08
N PRO A 172 -31.40 32.27 -31.35
CA PRO A 172 -32.03 31.06 -30.81
C PRO A 172 -32.12 31.05 -29.28
N TYR A 173 -33.01 30.21 -28.74
CA TYR A 173 -33.09 30.01 -27.30
C TYR A 173 -31.90 29.20 -26.79
N GLU A 174 -31.35 29.60 -25.64
CA GLU A 174 -30.38 28.82 -24.85
C GLU A 174 -31.02 28.37 -23.54
N ILE A 175 -30.49 27.32 -22.92
CA ILE A 175 -30.98 26.82 -21.63
C ILE A 175 -29.99 27.22 -20.53
N LEU A 176 -30.46 27.99 -19.55
CA LEU A 176 -29.76 28.25 -18.30
C LEU A 176 -30.18 27.22 -17.26
N TYR A 177 -29.24 26.80 -16.43
CA TYR A 177 -29.48 25.87 -15.32
C TYR A 177 -29.23 26.59 -13.99
N PHE A 178 -30.09 26.30 -13.02
CA PHE A 178 -30.12 26.90 -11.70
C PHE A 178 -30.29 25.79 -10.67
N ALA A 179 -29.25 25.49 -9.91
CA ALA A 179 -29.31 24.47 -8.87
C ALA A 179 -30.10 24.95 -7.64
N ARG A 180 -30.73 24.03 -6.92
CA ARG A 180 -31.40 24.33 -5.65
C ARG A 180 -30.44 25.00 -4.67
N LYS A 181 -30.90 26.06 -4.01
CA LYS A 181 -30.19 26.75 -2.94
C LYS A 181 -31.07 26.88 -1.69
N ASP A 182 -30.44 27.05 -0.53
CA ASP A 182 -31.15 27.37 0.70
C ASP A 182 -31.76 28.76 0.63
N ILE A 183 -32.87 28.97 1.34
CA ILE A 183 -33.60 30.25 1.31
C ILE A 183 -32.70 31.42 1.70
N ASN A 184 -32.75 32.50 0.92
CA ASN A 184 -31.89 33.69 1.03
C ASN A 184 -30.40 33.50 0.65
N THR A 185 -30.02 32.35 0.09
CA THR A 185 -28.70 32.16 -0.52
C THR A 185 -28.79 32.56 -1.99
N TRP A 186 -28.33 33.77 -2.30
CA TRP A 186 -28.29 34.31 -3.66
C TRP A 186 -27.00 33.92 -4.34
N GLU A 187 -27.10 33.53 -5.60
CA GLU A 187 -25.98 33.12 -6.43
C GLU A 187 -25.93 33.98 -7.69
N ASP A 188 -24.74 34.07 -8.26
CA ASP A 188 -24.46 34.77 -9.51
C ASP A 188 -24.35 33.72 -10.63
N ASN A 189 -25.17 33.83 -11.68
CA ASN A 189 -25.05 33.03 -12.89
C ASN A 189 -24.25 33.83 -13.92
N VAL A 190 -23.00 33.44 -14.12
CA VAL A 190 -22.08 34.11 -15.03
C VAL A 190 -22.11 33.43 -16.39
N ILE A 191 -22.52 34.16 -17.41
CA ILE A 191 -22.40 33.75 -18.81
C ILE A 191 -21.76 34.87 -19.65
N TYR A 192 -20.97 34.50 -20.64
CA TYR A 192 -20.34 35.46 -21.57
C TYR A 192 -21.06 35.44 -22.91
N ARG A 193 -21.59 36.57 -23.37
CA ARG A 193 -22.36 36.64 -24.62
C ARG A 193 -22.02 37.88 -25.45
N PRO A 194 -21.97 37.75 -26.78
CA PRO A 194 -21.80 38.91 -27.65
C PRO A 194 -23.05 39.78 -27.59
N LEU A 195 -22.87 41.09 -27.46
CA LEU A 195 -23.92 42.10 -27.52
C LEU A 195 -23.59 43.09 -28.64
N GLN A 196 -24.62 43.63 -29.30
CA GLN A 196 -24.48 44.63 -30.36
C GLN A 196 -24.38 46.03 -29.77
N ALA A 197 -23.70 46.97 -30.43
CA ALA A 197 -23.68 48.37 -29.99
C ALA A 197 -25.12 48.92 -29.89
N GLY A 198 -25.43 49.60 -28.79
CA GLY A 198 -26.78 50.10 -28.52
C GLY A 198 -27.64 49.13 -27.70
N GLU A 199 -28.95 49.17 -27.95
CA GLU A 199 -29.93 48.43 -27.15
C GLU A 199 -29.96 46.93 -27.51
N ASN A 200 -29.83 46.09 -26.49
CA ASN A 200 -29.97 44.64 -26.53
C ASN A 200 -31.10 44.21 -25.60
N THR A 201 -31.83 43.16 -25.99
CA THR A 201 -32.91 42.58 -25.19
C THR A 201 -32.54 41.18 -24.73
N ILE A 202 -32.46 40.97 -23.42
CA ILE A 202 -32.15 39.66 -22.83
C ILE A 202 -33.42 39.15 -22.16
N ARG A 203 -34.05 38.14 -22.73
CA ARG A 203 -35.28 37.53 -22.21
C ARG A 203 -34.98 36.21 -21.54
N ILE A 204 -35.49 36.01 -20.33
CA ILE A 204 -35.51 34.72 -19.63
C ILE A 204 -36.97 34.33 -19.38
N TRP A 205 -37.36 33.16 -19.85
CA TRP A 205 -38.73 32.66 -19.70
C TRP A 205 -38.90 31.93 -18.38
N TYR A 206 -40.00 32.18 -17.67
CA TYR A 206 -40.35 31.46 -16.44
C TYR A 206 -40.83 30.02 -16.72
N HIS A 207 -41.32 29.75 -17.93
CA HIS A 207 -41.80 28.43 -18.36
C HIS A 207 -41.12 28.00 -19.67
N ASN A 208 -40.70 26.74 -19.74
CA ASN A 208 -40.30 26.11 -21.00
C ASN A 208 -41.56 25.58 -21.70
N SER A 209 -41.84 26.01 -22.93
CA SER A 209 -43.03 25.50 -23.65
C SER A 209 -42.86 24.02 -24.02
N GLY A 210 -43.74 23.15 -23.49
CA GLY A 210 -43.92 21.77 -23.96
C GLY A 210 -43.40 20.67 -23.02
N THR A 211 -44.35 19.85 -22.51
CA THR A 211 -44.21 18.46 -22.01
C THR A 211 -43.22 18.08 -20.90
N GLU A 212 -42.35 18.95 -20.41
CA GLU A 212 -41.52 18.66 -19.23
C GLU A 212 -42.34 18.88 -17.93
N ARG A 213 -42.39 17.84 -17.08
CA ARG A 213 -43.15 17.74 -15.80
C ARG A 213 -42.82 18.87 -14.80
N PRO A 214 -43.65 19.11 -13.76
CA PRO A 214 -43.77 20.42 -13.12
C PRO A 214 -42.47 20.86 -12.46
N MET A 215 -41.77 21.78 -13.12
CA MET A 215 -40.68 22.54 -12.56
C MET A 215 -41.21 23.38 -11.41
N ASP A 216 -40.42 23.50 -10.35
CA ASP A 216 -40.70 24.46 -9.29
C ASP A 216 -40.88 25.86 -9.92
N PRO A 217 -42.07 26.50 -9.83
CA PRO A 217 -42.32 27.80 -10.45
C PRO A 217 -41.49 28.93 -9.82
N TRP A 218 -40.81 28.66 -8.70
CA TRP A 218 -40.10 29.65 -7.88
C TRP A 218 -38.64 29.82 -8.31
N LEU A 219 -38.41 30.48 -9.46
CA LEU A 219 -37.12 31.13 -9.78
C LEU A 219 -37.26 32.63 -9.51
N PHE A 220 -36.35 33.17 -8.70
CA PHE A 220 -36.28 34.58 -8.38
C PHE A 220 -35.01 35.15 -8.99
N ILE A 221 -35.15 36.23 -9.77
CA ILE A 221 -34.03 37.00 -10.32
C ILE A 221 -34.27 38.44 -9.87
N ASP A 222 -33.24 39.09 -9.32
CA ASP A 222 -33.37 40.45 -8.78
C ASP A 222 -32.39 41.45 -9.40
N ALA A 223 -31.32 40.98 -10.04
CA ALA A 223 -30.36 41.82 -10.73
C ALA A 223 -29.77 41.11 -11.94
N LEU A 224 -29.46 41.90 -12.97
CA LEU A 224 -28.48 41.56 -13.99
C LEU A 224 -27.40 42.63 -13.95
N LYS A 225 -26.15 42.21 -13.76
CA LYS A 225 -24.97 43.04 -13.95
C LYS A 225 -24.33 42.67 -15.28
N VAL A 226 -24.25 43.64 -16.17
CA VAL A 226 -23.52 43.50 -17.44
C VAL A 226 -22.16 44.15 -17.29
N THR A 227 -21.10 43.56 -17.83
CA THR A 227 -19.76 44.16 -17.80
C THR A 227 -19.04 43.81 -19.09
N ALA A 228 -18.40 44.81 -19.72
CA ALA A 228 -17.57 44.55 -20.90
C ALA A 228 -16.49 43.52 -20.53
N TYR A 229 -16.33 42.50 -21.36
CA TYR A 229 -15.34 41.47 -21.14
C TYR A 229 -14.20 41.65 -22.13
N ASP A 230 -13.02 41.95 -21.59
CA ASP A 230 -11.80 42.24 -22.34
C ASP A 230 -10.82 41.05 -22.32
N GLY A 231 -11.21 39.88 -21.80
CA GLY A 231 -10.32 38.71 -21.75
C GLY A 231 -9.13 38.83 -20.79
N THR A 232 -8.90 39.97 -20.13
CA THR A 232 -7.69 40.22 -19.33
C THR A 232 -7.58 39.26 -18.14
N ALA A 233 -8.70 38.92 -17.49
CA ALA A 233 -8.72 38.00 -16.36
C ALA A 233 -8.40 36.55 -16.74
N GLU A 234 -8.95 36.07 -17.87
CA GLU A 234 -8.60 34.75 -18.44
C GLU A 234 -7.13 34.71 -18.85
N ARG A 235 -6.65 35.75 -19.53
CA ARG A 235 -5.24 35.87 -19.92
C ARG A 235 -4.31 35.80 -18.71
N ASN A 236 -4.61 36.52 -17.64
CA ASN A 236 -3.78 36.54 -16.43
C ASN A 236 -3.79 35.19 -15.72
N THR A 237 -4.94 34.52 -15.67
CA THR A 237 -5.04 33.15 -15.14
C THR A 237 -4.16 32.20 -15.95
N PHE A 238 -4.25 32.24 -17.28
CA PHE A 238 -3.41 31.42 -18.17
C PHE A 238 -1.91 31.66 -17.95
N TRP A 239 -1.49 32.93 -17.85
CA TRP A 239 -0.10 33.28 -17.56
C TRP A 239 0.39 32.74 -16.21
N ASN A 240 -0.44 32.83 -15.18
CA ASN A 240 -0.08 32.33 -13.85
C ASN A 240 0.06 30.80 -13.85
N ASP A 241 -0.92 30.12 -14.44
CA ASP A 241 -0.98 28.66 -14.49
C ASP A 241 0.15 28.04 -15.32
N PHE A 242 0.61 28.73 -16.38
CA PHE A 242 1.62 28.22 -17.32
C PHE A 242 2.91 29.05 -17.37
N SER A 243 3.18 29.85 -16.34
CA SER A 243 4.37 30.71 -16.26
C SER A 243 5.69 29.96 -16.44
N ASN A 244 5.78 28.72 -15.94
CA ASN A 244 6.92 27.84 -16.12
C ASN A 244 7.14 27.41 -17.59
N VAL A 245 6.07 27.24 -18.37
CA VAL A 245 6.16 26.87 -19.79
C VAL A 245 6.45 28.10 -20.65
N LEU A 246 5.81 29.23 -20.32
CA LEU A 246 5.94 30.48 -21.08
C LEU A 246 7.31 31.15 -20.92
N THR A 247 8.13 30.69 -19.97
CA THR A 247 9.52 31.14 -19.78
C THR A 247 10.55 30.24 -20.48
N LEU A 248 10.10 29.16 -21.13
CA LEU A 248 10.99 28.25 -21.86
C LEU A 248 11.57 28.89 -23.12
N ASN A 249 12.76 28.42 -23.49
CA ASN A 249 13.49 28.86 -24.67
C ASN A 249 13.69 27.68 -25.61
N VAL A 250 13.34 27.85 -26.90
CA VAL A 250 13.50 26.82 -27.95
C VAL A 250 14.94 26.28 -28.03
N ASN A 251 15.95 27.09 -27.70
CA ASN A 251 17.37 26.69 -27.73
C ASN A 251 17.85 25.94 -26.47
N ALA A 252 17.03 25.88 -25.42
CA ALA A 252 17.35 25.21 -24.16
C ALA A 252 16.25 24.22 -23.75
N LEU A 253 15.53 23.70 -24.75
CA LEU A 253 14.38 22.84 -24.60
C LEU A 253 14.79 21.40 -24.22
N ASN A 254 13.96 20.73 -23.44
CA ASN A 254 14.12 19.31 -23.10
C ASN A 254 12.89 18.50 -23.55
N ILE A 255 13.08 17.21 -23.83
CA ILE A 255 11.97 16.30 -24.19
C ILE A 255 10.93 16.25 -23.05
N THR A 256 11.36 16.41 -21.80
CA THR A 256 10.47 16.41 -20.62
C THR A 256 9.50 17.59 -20.58
N ASP A 257 9.72 18.64 -21.37
CA ASP A 257 8.83 19.82 -21.41
C ASP A 257 7.52 19.54 -22.18
N ALA A 258 7.45 18.42 -22.90
CA ALA A 258 6.33 18.04 -23.77
C ALA A 258 4.96 18.13 -23.08
N ASP A 259 4.83 17.58 -21.87
CA ASP A 259 3.56 17.51 -21.15
C ASP A 259 3.06 18.89 -20.74
N GLY A 260 3.96 19.75 -20.24
CA GLY A 260 3.65 21.13 -19.88
C GLY A 260 3.20 21.94 -21.10
N ILE A 261 3.93 21.82 -22.22
CA ILE A 261 3.59 22.48 -23.48
C ILE A 261 2.23 22.01 -24.02
N ASN A 262 1.99 20.69 -24.02
CA ASN A 262 0.71 20.12 -24.46
C ASN A 262 -0.45 20.59 -23.56
N ALA A 263 -0.23 20.66 -22.24
CA ALA A 263 -1.23 21.15 -21.29
C ALA A 263 -1.55 22.63 -21.51
N ALA A 264 -0.52 23.47 -21.73
CA ALA A 264 -0.67 24.89 -22.03
C ALA A 264 -1.44 25.11 -23.34
N LEU A 265 -1.09 24.38 -24.41
CA LEU A 265 -1.83 24.43 -25.68
C LEU A 265 -3.29 23.99 -25.51
N ALA A 266 -3.54 22.91 -24.76
CA ALA A 266 -4.90 22.43 -24.50
C ALA A 266 -5.72 23.41 -23.65
N ALA A 267 -5.08 24.13 -22.72
CA ALA A 267 -5.72 25.19 -21.94
C ALA A 267 -5.98 26.45 -22.78
N TYR A 268 -5.03 26.83 -23.64
CA TYR A 268 -5.19 27.94 -24.58
C TYR A 268 -6.43 27.73 -25.46
N GLU A 269 -6.64 26.52 -25.97
CA GLU A 269 -7.79 26.24 -26.83
C GLU A 269 -9.16 26.44 -26.15
N LYS A 270 -9.20 26.35 -24.81
CA LYS A 270 -10.42 26.57 -24.01
C LYS A 270 -10.70 28.04 -23.70
N LEU A 271 -9.76 28.94 -23.98
CA LEU A 271 -9.94 30.37 -23.76
C LEU A 271 -10.96 30.97 -24.72
N THR A 272 -11.60 32.06 -24.29
CA THR A 272 -12.44 32.88 -25.17
C THR A 272 -11.62 33.51 -26.30
N ASP A 273 -12.26 33.77 -27.45
CA ASP A 273 -11.57 34.38 -28.60
C ASP A 273 -10.93 35.73 -28.25
N VAL A 274 -11.56 36.52 -27.38
CA VAL A 274 -11.03 37.79 -26.88
C VAL A 274 -9.78 37.58 -26.01
N ALA A 275 -9.76 36.58 -25.13
CA ALA A 275 -8.56 36.25 -24.36
C ALA A 275 -7.42 35.74 -25.27
N LYS A 276 -7.75 34.97 -26.32
CA LYS A 276 -6.78 34.48 -27.31
C LYS A 276 -6.09 35.63 -28.06
N THR A 277 -6.78 36.72 -28.39
CA THR A 277 -6.15 37.89 -29.04
C THR A 277 -5.12 38.59 -28.14
N HIS A 278 -5.19 38.40 -26.83
CA HIS A 278 -4.19 38.92 -25.89
C HIS A 278 -2.98 37.99 -25.70
N LEU A 279 -2.99 36.81 -26.32
CA LEU A 279 -2.01 35.74 -26.11
C LEU A 279 -1.39 35.23 -27.43
N GLU A 280 -1.44 36.04 -28.50
CA GLU A 280 -0.94 35.64 -29.83
C GLU A 280 0.57 35.33 -29.83
N ASN A 281 1.35 36.08 -29.05
CA ASN A 281 2.78 35.87 -28.88
C ASN A 281 3.06 34.57 -28.12
N GLU A 282 2.34 34.32 -27.04
CA GLU A 282 2.42 33.12 -26.22
C GLU A 282 2.01 31.89 -27.02
N LYS A 283 0.96 32.00 -27.85
CA LYS A 283 0.57 30.91 -28.74
C LYS A 283 1.66 30.60 -29.76
N SER A 284 2.27 31.63 -30.34
CA SER A 284 3.39 31.47 -31.28
C SER A 284 4.61 30.82 -30.61
N LEU A 285 4.91 31.20 -29.36
CA LEU A 285 5.93 30.56 -28.54
C LEU A 285 5.59 29.09 -28.29
N LEU A 286 4.38 28.77 -27.82
CA LEU A 286 3.95 27.40 -27.54
C LEU A 286 4.01 26.50 -28.77
N ASP A 287 3.66 27.02 -29.95
CA ASP A 287 3.80 26.29 -31.22
C ASP A 287 5.26 26.04 -31.59
N ALA A 288 6.14 27.02 -31.40
CA ALA A 288 7.58 26.88 -31.61
C ALA A 288 8.22 25.89 -30.63
N LEU A 289 7.84 25.96 -29.34
CA LEU A 289 8.26 25.01 -28.31
C LEU A 289 7.78 23.59 -28.65
N LYS A 290 6.53 23.44 -29.12
CA LYS A 290 5.99 22.14 -29.53
C LYS A 290 6.75 21.55 -30.72
N ALA A 291 7.06 22.37 -31.72
CA ALA A 291 7.87 21.95 -32.87
C ALA A 291 9.28 21.53 -32.43
N GLY A 292 9.92 22.32 -31.56
CA GLY A 292 11.23 21.99 -31.00
C GLY A 292 11.24 20.67 -30.23
N VAL A 293 10.24 20.41 -29.37
CA VAL A 293 10.13 19.13 -28.64
C VAL A 293 9.98 17.99 -29.63
N THR A 294 9.17 18.16 -30.68
CA THR A 294 8.94 17.13 -31.70
C THR A 294 10.24 16.78 -32.45
N GLU A 295 11.11 17.77 -32.69
CA GLU A 295 12.44 17.54 -33.28
C GLU A 295 13.35 16.76 -32.33
N LEU A 296 13.36 17.10 -31.04
CA LEU A 296 14.12 16.35 -30.03
C LEU A 296 13.62 14.90 -29.90
N GLU A 297 12.31 14.67 -29.92
CA GLU A 297 11.70 13.34 -29.91
C GLU A 297 12.09 12.52 -31.14
N THR A 298 12.07 13.14 -32.33
CA THR A 298 12.52 12.49 -33.57
C THR A 298 14.00 12.12 -33.51
N GLY A 299 14.85 13.03 -33.04
CA GLY A 299 16.28 12.77 -32.85
C GLY A 299 16.54 11.65 -31.84
N ARG A 300 15.78 11.61 -30.73
CA ARG A 300 15.83 10.51 -29.76
C ARG A 300 15.51 9.17 -30.43
N ASP A 301 14.43 9.10 -31.19
CA ASP A 301 13.99 7.87 -31.84
C ASP A 301 15.01 7.37 -32.87
N GLU A 302 15.67 8.27 -33.61
CA GLU A 302 16.79 7.94 -34.49
C GLU A 302 17.99 7.36 -33.73
N ILE A 303 18.35 7.95 -32.59
CA ILE A 303 19.42 7.43 -31.73
C ILE A 303 19.05 6.04 -31.21
N LEU A 304 17.82 5.84 -30.74
CA LEU A 304 17.34 4.54 -30.24
C LEU A 304 17.38 3.45 -31.32
N ASN A 305 16.95 3.79 -32.54
CA ASN A 305 17.00 2.88 -33.68
C ASN A 305 18.44 2.44 -34.01
N ASN A 306 19.42 3.33 -33.81
CA ASN A 306 20.83 3.04 -34.02
C ASN A 306 21.53 2.42 -32.80
N PHE A 307 20.93 2.51 -31.60
CA PHE A 307 21.52 2.04 -30.35
C PHE A 307 21.70 0.52 -30.33
N GLY A 308 20.78 -0.24 -30.95
CA GLY A 308 20.96 -1.68 -31.19
C GLY A 308 20.74 -2.60 -29.98
N PHE A 309 20.16 -2.09 -28.89
CA PHE A 309 19.87 -2.84 -27.65
C PHE A 309 18.40 -2.77 -27.23
N ALA A 310 17.47 -2.77 -28.18
CA ALA A 310 16.03 -2.75 -27.91
C ALA A 310 15.56 -3.93 -27.04
N ASP A 311 16.23 -5.08 -27.12
CA ASP A 311 15.99 -6.24 -26.26
C ASP A 311 16.39 -5.99 -24.79
N VAL A 312 17.42 -5.18 -24.53
CA VAL A 312 17.81 -4.75 -23.17
C VAL A 312 16.86 -3.66 -22.68
N LEU A 313 16.51 -2.69 -23.53
CA LEU A 313 15.60 -1.59 -23.18
C LEU A 313 14.15 -2.05 -22.98
N SER A 314 13.79 -3.24 -23.45
CA SER A 314 12.49 -3.87 -23.15
C SER A 314 12.49 -4.68 -21.84
N LYS A 315 13.64 -4.82 -21.16
CA LYS A 315 13.72 -5.46 -19.85
C LYS A 315 13.20 -4.53 -18.76
N SER A 316 12.81 -5.17 -17.67
CA SER A 316 12.41 -4.57 -16.41
C SER A 316 13.11 -5.28 -15.27
N ILE A 317 13.05 -4.72 -14.07
CA ILE A 317 13.55 -5.36 -12.85
C ILE A 317 12.97 -6.78 -12.60
N THR A 318 11.78 -7.06 -13.12
CA THR A 318 11.06 -8.34 -12.97
C THR A 318 11.25 -9.30 -14.14
N SER A 319 11.78 -8.84 -15.28
CA SER A 319 12.01 -9.67 -16.47
C SER A 319 13.50 -9.90 -16.79
N LEU A 320 14.39 -9.19 -16.09
CA LEU A 320 15.83 -9.37 -16.17
C LEU A 320 16.24 -10.74 -15.61
N LYS A 321 17.10 -11.45 -16.33
CA LYS A 321 17.68 -12.74 -15.91
C LYS A 321 19.19 -12.67 -15.93
N ILE A 322 19.85 -13.51 -15.14
CA ILE A 322 21.33 -13.58 -15.11
C ILE A 322 21.95 -13.83 -16.50
N THR A 323 21.24 -14.52 -17.40
CA THR A 323 21.66 -14.74 -18.78
C THR A 323 21.72 -13.46 -19.63
N ASP A 324 21.09 -12.37 -19.19
CA ASP A 324 21.09 -11.08 -19.87
C ASP A 324 22.35 -10.25 -19.57
N ALA A 325 23.19 -10.66 -18.61
CA ALA A 325 24.36 -9.90 -18.12
C ALA A 325 25.28 -9.40 -19.25
N GLY A 326 25.62 -10.27 -20.20
CA GLY A 326 26.48 -9.91 -21.33
C GLY A 326 25.87 -8.83 -22.24
N ARG A 327 24.56 -8.90 -22.50
CA ARG A 327 23.85 -7.92 -23.33
C ARG A 327 23.67 -6.60 -22.60
N LEU A 328 23.36 -6.63 -21.30
CA LEU A 328 23.27 -5.44 -20.46
C LEU A 328 24.62 -4.70 -20.37
N ASN A 329 25.72 -5.42 -20.14
CA ASN A 329 27.06 -4.84 -20.10
C ASN A 329 27.45 -4.20 -21.44
N ALA A 330 27.08 -4.83 -22.56
CA ALA A 330 27.28 -4.25 -23.88
C ALA A 330 26.43 -3.00 -24.11
N ALA A 331 25.17 -2.97 -23.64
CA ALA A 331 24.30 -1.80 -23.71
C ALA A 331 24.83 -0.63 -22.88
N LEU A 332 25.28 -0.89 -21.65
CA LEU A 332 25.91 0.12 -20.77
C LEU A 332 27.17 0.72 -21.43
N ALA A 333 28.03 -0.12 -22.00
CA ALA A 333 29.22 0.33 -22.71
C ALA A 333 28.88 1.15 -23.96
N ALA A 334 27.89 0.72 -24.75
CA ALA A 334 27.40 1.46 -25.91
C ALA A 334 26.81 2.82 -25.51
N PHE A 335 26.04 2.88 -24.43
CA PHE A 335 25.49 4.12 -23.91
C PHE A 335 26.60 5.08 -23.48
N ALA A 336 27.60 4.59 -22.76
CA ALA A 336 28.75 5.38 -22.33
C ALA A 336 29.54 5.96 -23.51
N ALA A 337 29.57 5.26 -24.64
CA ALA A 337 30.23 5.69 -25.88
C ALA A 337 29.43 6.70 -26.73
N LEU A 338 28.15 6.95 -26.39
CA LEU A 338 27.35 7.93 -27.13
C LEU A 338 27.90 9.36 -26.98
N PRO A 339 27.72 10.21 -28.00
CA PRO A 339 27.96 11.64 -27.87
C PRO A 339 27.15 12.26 -26.73
N GLU A 340 27.66 13.32 -26.10
CA GLU A 340 27.03 13.93 -24.93
C GLU A 340 25.60 14.41 -25.21
N TYR A 341 25.40 15.03 -26.39
CA TYR A 341 24.06 15.42 -26.85
C TYR A 341 23.10 14.22 -26.92
N SER A 342 23.52 13.08 -27.46
CA SER A 342 22.68 11.88 -27.52
C SER A 342 22.32 11.36 -26.13
N LYS A 343 23.24 11.44 -25.16
CA LYS A 343 22.96 11.05 -23.77
C LYS A 343 21.90 11.94 -23.12
N THR A 344 21.90 13.25 -23.43
CA THR A 344 20.87 14.17 -22.92
C THR A 344 19.46 13.88 -23.44
N LEU A 345 19.33 13.19 -24.58
CA LEU A 345 18.03 12.77 -25.12
C LEU A 345 17.56 11.41 -24.58
N LEU A 346 18.46 10.61 -23.98
CA LEU A 346 18.20 9.23 -23.52
C LEU A 346 18.19 9.10 -21.98
N VAL A 347 17.66 10.10 -21.28
CA VAL A 347 17.65 10.13 -19.81
C VAL A 347 16.82 8.98 -19.22
N ALA A 348 15.69 8.63 -19.87
CA ALA A 348 14.84 7.53 -19.44
C ALA A 348 15.55 6.17 -19.61
N GLU A 349 16.20 5.95 -20.74
CA GLU A 349 16.96 4.74 -21.02
C GLU A 349 18.17 4.62 -20.13
N LYS A 350 18.86 5.73 -19.83
CA LYS A 350 19.94 5.74 -18.84
C LYS A 350 19.44 5.31 -17.47
N SER A 351 18.33 5.90 -17.02
CA SER A 351 17.71 5.57 -15.74
C SER A 351 17.30 4.09 -15.67
N LEU A 352 16.79 3.54 -16.77
CA LEU A 352 16.50 2.12 -16.90
C LEU A 352 17.77 1.27 -16.81
N LEU A 353 18.79 1.58 -17.61
CA LEU A 353 20.05 0.82 -17.65
C LEU A 353 20.75 0.82 -16.29
N ASP A 354 20.74 1.94 -15.56
CA ASP A 354 21.30 2.03 -14.21
C ASP A 354 20.57 1.10 -13.23
N VAL A 355 19.24 1.13 -13.24
CA VAL A 355 18.42 0.26 -12.39
C VAL A 355 18.63 -1.21 -12.75
N LEU A 356 18.72 -1.54 -14.05
CA LEU A 356 19.02 -2.90 -14.50
C LEU A 356 20.43 -3.34 -14.11
N ALA A 357 21.42 -2.44 -14.10
CA ALA A 357 22.78 -2.73 -13.66
C ALA A 357 22.81 -3.11 -12.18
N VAL A 358 22.13 -2.36 -11.32
CA VAL A 358 22.01 -2.69 -9.88
C VAL A 358 21.28 -4.02 -9.70
N ARG A 359 20.18 -4.23 -10.43
CA ARG A 359 19.43 -5.50 -10.41
C ARG A 359 20.31 -6.68 -10.83
N MET A 360 21.15 -6.52 -11.84
CA MET A 360 22.08 -7.55 -12.29
C MET A 360 23.16 -7.84 -11.25
N ALA A 361 23.75 -6.82 -10.64
CA ALA A 361 24.74 -7.00 -9.58
C ALA A 361 24.16 -7.80 -8.40
N LEU A 362 22.90 -7.56 -8.07
CA LEU A 362 22.19 -8.32 -7.04
C LEU A 362 21.99 -9.80 -7.42
N LEU A 363 21.62 -10.08 -8.68
CA LEU A 363 21.51 -11.45 -9.22
C LEU A 363 22.86 -12.20 -9.21
N GLU A 364 23.98 -11.49 -9.34
CA GLU A 364 25.33 -12.07 -9.39
C GLU A 364 25.97 -12.32 -8.02
N LYS A 365 25.46 -11.69 -6.94
CA LYS A 365 26.10 -11.69 -5.61
C LYS A 365 26.21 -13.07 -4.98
N GLY A 366 25.18 -13.91 -5.16
CA GLY A 366 25.23 -15.35 -4.88
C GLY A 366 25.39 -15.77 -3.41
N ASP A 367 25.29 -14.85 -2.44
CA ASP A 367 25.21 -15.18 -1.03
C ASP A 367 23.81 -15.72 -0.66
N THR A 368 23.67 -16.33 0.51
CA THR A 368 22.41 -17.00 0.87
C THR A 368 21.23 -16.07 1.01
N VAL A 369 21.44 -14.84 1.50
CA VAL A 369 20.39 -13.83 1.64
C VAL A 369 19.94 -13.40 0.25
N THR A 370 20.88 -13.04 -0.62
CA THR A 370 20.53 -12.56 -1.96
C THR A 370 19.95 -13.65 -2.84
N VAL A 371 20.44 -14.89 -2.79
CA VAL A 371 19.82 -16.00 -3.53
C VAL A 371 18.35 -16.17 -3.15
N MET A 372 18.03 -16.29 -1.86
CA MET A 372 16.62 -16.50 -1.45
C MET A 372 15.75 -15.27 -1.69
N LEU A 373 16.31 -14.06 -1.53
CA LEU A 373 15.61 -12.82 -1.85
C LEU A 373 15.30 -12.71 -3.35
N GLU A 374 16.25 -13.08 -4.21
CA GLU A 374 16.09 -13.07 -5.66
C GLU A 374 15.05 -14.09 -6.12
N ASP A 375 15.09 -15.30 -5.58
CA ASP A 375 14.08 -16.33 -5.82
C ASP A 375 12.68 -15.80 -5.45
N TRP A 376 12.56 -15.13 -4.31
CA TRP A 376 11.32 -14.49 -3.87
C TRP A 376 10.90 -13.33 -4.79
N LEU A 377 11.78 -12.38 -5.11
CA LEU A 377 11.47 -11.24 -5.98
C LEU A 377 11.04 -11.71 -7.38
N ASN A 378 11.72 -12.70 -7.95
CA ASN A 378 11.39 -13.24 -9.28
C ASN A 378 10.01 -13.92 -9.31
N ALA A 379 9.64 -14.57 -8.20
CA ALA A 379 8.34 -15.22 -8.06
C ALA A 379 7.22 -14.23 -7.78
N TYR A 380 7.44 -13.21 -6.95
CA TYR A 380 6.37 -12.43 -6.36
C TYR A 380 6.34 -10.95 -6.74
N LEU A 381 7.46 -10.29 -7.04
CA LEU A 381 7.46 -8.85 -7.33
C LEU A 381 6.66 -8.58 -8.62
N LYS A 382 5.71 -7.66 -8.51
CA LYS A 382 4.82 -7.23 -9.59
C LYS A 382 5.03 -5.76 -9.87
N ASP A 383 5.49 -5.45 -11.07
CA ASP A 383 5.57 -4.09 -11.60
C ASP A 383 4.21 -3.71 -12.19
N LYS A 384 3.59 -2.65 -11.68
CA LYS A 384 2.29 -2.15 -12.16
C LYS A 384 2.43 -0.97 -13.13
N GLY A 385 3.66 -0.62 -13.52
CA GLY A 385 3.97 0.56 -14.31
C GLY A 385 4.02 1.83 -13.45
N ASN A 386 4.56 2.90 -14.03
CA ASN A 386 4.62 4.24 -13.41
C ASN A 386 5.28 4.26 -12.01
N GLY A 387 6.24 3.36 -11.77
CA GLY A 387 6.93 3.25 -10.48
C GLY A 387 6.08 2.67 -9.34
N VAL A 388 4.93 2.04 -9.65
CA VAL A 388 4.06 1.39 -8.67
C VAL A 388 4.37 -0.11 -8.60
N TYR A 389 4.50 -0.63 -7.38
CA TYR A 389 4.85 -2.03 -7.14
C TYR A 389 3.83 -2.75 -6.25
N SER A 390 3.78 -4.07 -6.38
CA SER A 390 3.08 -4.97 -5.48
C SER A 390 3.71 -6.36 -5.47
N THR A 391 3.11 -7.29 -4.74
CA THR A 391 3.48 -8.70 -4.74
C THR A 391 2.30 -9.56 -5.13
N TYR A 392 2.53 -10.55 -5.98
CA TYR A 392 1.58 -11.64 -6.16
C TYR A 392 1.41 -12.40 -4.84
N LEU A 393 0.20 -12.87 -4.57
CA LEU A 393 -0.01 -13.76 -3.42
C LEU A 393 0.69 -15.10 -3.64
N TRP A 394 0.79 -15.59 -4.89
CA TRP A 394 1.13 -16.98 -5.16
C TRP A 394 2.26 -17.17 -6.19
N SER A 395 3.09 -18.19 -5.98
CA SER A 395 4.31 -18.45 -6.77
C SER A 395 4.05 -18.80 -8.23
N ASP A 396 2.92 -19.44 -8.54
CA ASP A 396 2.56 -19.87 -9.90
C ASP A 396 2.01 -18.74 -10.79
N LYS A 397 1.70 -17.58 -10.20
CA LYS A 397 1.07 -16.43 -10.87
C LYS A 397 -0.28 -16.77 -11.55
N SER A 398 -0.86 -17.97 -11.33
CA SER A 398 -1.76 -18.61 -12.31
C SER A 398 -3.27 -18.63 -12.00
N SER A 399 -3.75 -18.21 -10.82
CA SER A 399 -5.20 -18.34 -10.52
C SER A 399 -6.07 -17.10 -10.78
N SER A 400 -5.52 -15.88 -10.92
CA SER A 400 -6.34 -14.65 -11.08
C SER A 400 -5.54 -13.33 -11.17
N GLY A 401 -4.20 -13.38 -11.05
CA GLY A 401 -3.41 -12.16 -10.79
C GLY A 401 -3.59 -11.60 -9.37
N GLU A 402 -4.14 -12.43 -8.45
CA GLU A 402 -4.27 -12.19 -7.02
C GLU A 402 -2.98 -11.61 -6.41
N GLU A 403 -3.15 -10.51 -5.70
CA GLU A 403 -2.08 -9.83 -4.99
C GLU A 403 -2.14 -10.18 -3.51
N THR A 404 -1.00 -10.09 -2.82
CA THR A 404 -0.93 -10.31 -1.38
C THR A 404 -1.94 -9.42 -0.65
N GLY A 405 -2.69 -9.98 0.30
CA GLY A 405 -3.75 -9.28 1.03
C GLY A 405 -3.24 -8.05 1.79
N PHE A 406 -4.13 -7.10 2.10
CA PHE A 406 -3.76 -5.75 2.54
C PHE A 406 -2.78 -5.71 3.73
N TRP A 407 -3.05 -6.46 4.81
CA TRP A 407 -2.18 -6.48 5.99
C TRP A 407 -0.97 -7.41 5.81
N GLN A 408 -1.14 -8.53 5.09
CA GLN A 408 -0.04 -9.43 4.72
C GLN A 408 0.99 -8.68 3.85
N ALA A 409 0.52 -7.76 3.02
CA ALA A 409 1.34 -6.91 2.17
C ALA A 409 2.22 -5.94 2.94
N ALA A 410 1.77 -5.43 4.09
CA ALA A 410 2.63 -4.65 4.98
C ALA A 410 3.79 -5.52 5.50
N ASN A 411 3.52 -6.79 5.79
CA ASN A 411 4.53 -7.73 6.28
C ASN A 411 5.53 -8.17 5.21
N VAL A 412 5.12 -8.31 3.95
CA VAL A 412 6.06 -8.53 2.84
C VAL A 412 6.76 -7.24 2.40
N TYR A 413 6.12 -6.08 2.52
CA TYR A 413 6.78 -4.78 2.34
C TYR A 413 7.94 -4.62 3.32
N GLU A 414 7.76 -5.04 4.57
CA GLU A 414 8.81 -5.01 5.58
C GLU A 414 10.01 -5.92 5.23
N VAL A 415 9.89 -6.88 4.30
CA VAL A 415 11.06 -7.61 3.76
C VAL A 415 11.99 -6.66 3.01
N PHE A 416 11.45 -5.62 2.37
CA PHE A 416 12.27 -4.57 1.76
C PHE A 416 13.00 -3.75 2.82
N ASN A 417 12.35 -3.42 3.94
CA ASN A 417 13.01 -2.79 5.08
C ASN A 417 14.10 -3.69 5.68
N ASP A 418 13.81 -5.00 5.82
CA ASP A 418 14.75 -5.99 6.34
C ASP A 418 16.00 -6.06 5.46
N TYR A 419 15.84 -6.11 4.13
CA TYR A 419 16.97 -6.12 3.20
C TYR A 419 17.70 -4.77 3.12
N TYR A 420 16.98 -3.65 3.14
CA TYR A 420 17.56 -2.30 3.14
C TYR A 420 18.46 -2.08 4.36
N GLU A 421 18.06 -2.62 5.53
CA GLU A 421 18.86 -2.60 6.74
C GLU A 421 20.07 -3.55 6.64
N TYR A 422 19.89 -4.73 6.04
CA TYR A 422 20.96 -5.72 5.85
C TYR A 422 22.06 -5.25 4.89
N THR A 423 21.70 -4.67 3.75
CA THR A 423 22.68 -4.30 2.72
C THR A 423 23.47 -3.06 3.11
N THR A 424 24.76 -3.07 2.79
CA THR A 424 25.65 -1.90 2.91
C THR A 424 25.85 -1.20 1.57
N ASP A 425 25.35 -1.75 0.46
CA ASP A 425 25.52 -1.18 -0.88
C ASP A 425 24.50 -0.04 -1.10
N PRO A 426 24.95 1.21 -1.32
CA PRO A 426 24.06 2.34 -1.53
C PRO A 426 23.16 2.18 -2.77
N ALA A 427 23.63 1.54 -3.83
CA ALA A 427 22.85 1.36 -5.05
C ALA A 427 21.71 0.35 -4.84
N GLU A 428 21.98 -0.73 -4.10
CA GLU A 428 20.94 -1.67 -3.67
C GLU A 428 19.91 -0.97 -2.75
N LYS A 429 20.36 -0.10 -1.84
CA LYS A 429 19.47 0.70 -0.99
C LYS A 429 18.52 1.56 -1.82
N GLU A 430 19.02 2.28 -2.81
CA GLU A 430 18.17 3.08 -3.71
C GLU A 430 17.18 2.23 -4.50
N LEU A 431 17.58 1.04 -4.97
CA LEU A 431 16.68 0.11 -5.64
C LEU A 431 15.53 -0.35 -4.73
N PHE A 432 15.83 -0.71 -3.49
CA PHE A 432 14.79 -1.14 -2.54
C PHE A 432 13.95 0.04 -2.06
N LYS A 433 14.52 1.23 -1.93
CA LYS A 433 13.75 2.46 -1.69
C LYS A 433 12.72 2.70 -2.79
N LYS A 434 13.09 2.48 -4.06
CA LYS A 434 12.15 2.57 -5.19
C LYS A 434 10.96 1.61 -5.06
N TYR A 435 11.18 0.38 -4.60
CA TYR A 435 10.08 -0.55 -4.32
C TYR A 435 9.17 -0.01 -3.21
N MET A 436 9.77 0.51 -2.14
CA MET A 436 9.06 1.08 -1.00
C MET A 436 8.27 2.35 -1.37
N ASP A 437 8.82 3.23 -2.21
CA ASP A 437 8.16 4.41 -2.74
C ASP A 437 6.93 4.02 -3.58
N GLY A 438 7.05 3.01 -4.43
CA GLY A 438 5.94 2.52 -5.25
C GLY A 438 4.79 1.95 -4.42
N TYR A 439 5.10 1.23 -3.33
CA TYR A 439 4.09 0.77 -2.37
C TYR A 439 3.42 1.94 -1.63
N ARG A 440 4.19 2.96 -1.21
CA ARG A 440 3.62 4.15 -0.56
C ARG A 440 2.66 4.90 -1.48
N THR A 441 3.05 5.12 -2.74
CA THR A 441 2.19 5.75 -3.76
C THR A 441 0.87 5.01 -3.88
N ARG A 442 0.93 3.68 -3.98
CA ARG A 442 -0.24 2.81 -4.07
C ARG A 442 -1.13 2.83 -2.82
N PHE A 443 -0.51 2.92 -1.65
CA PHE A 443 -1.23 3.02 -0.39
C PHE A 443 -2.01 4.34 -0.30
N LEU A 444 -1.40 5.44 -0.74
CA LEU A 444 -1.97 6.79 -0.71
C LEU A 444 -3.06 7.01 -1.76
N ASP A 445 -2.88 6.49 -2.97
CA ASP A 445 -3.88 6.61 -4.05
C ASP A 445 -5.12 5.74 -3.83
N GLY A 446 -5.09 4.85 -2.82
CA GLY A 446 -6.21 4.02 -2.43
C GLY A 446 -6.42 2.77 -3.27
N SER A 447 -5.65 2.58 -4.35
CA SER A 447 -5.68 1.38 -5.20
C SER A 447 -5.15 0.12 -4.51
N PHE A 448 -4.59 0.29 -3.31
CA PHE A 448 -4.23 -0.80 -2.41
C PHE A 448 -5.41 -1.31 -1.57
N SER A 449 -6.39 -0.45 -1.26
CA SER A 449 -7.51 -0.78 -0.37
C SER A 449 -8.78 -1.09 -1.15
N TRP A 450 -9.48 -2.17 -0.80
CA TRP A 450 -10.81 -2.47 -1.34
C TRP A 450 -11.83 -1.36 -1.02
N SER A 451 -11.59 -0.58 0.04
CA SER A 451 -12.44 0.52 0.49
C SER A 451 -12.08 1.89 -0.13
N GLY A 452 -11.14 1.90 -1.09
CA GLY A 452 -10.72 3.08 -1.86
C GLY A 452 -9.84 4.07 -1.11
N THR A 453 -9.82 4.06 0.22
CA THR A 453 -8.84 4.78 1.04
C THR A 453 -8.56 3.99 2.32
N TRP A 454 -7.33 4.04 2.81
CA TRP A 454 -6.96 3.37 4.07
C TRP A 454 -7.79 3.85 5.26
N LYS A 455 -8.31 5.10 5.21
CA LYS A 455 -9.17 5.68 6.26
C LYS A 455 -10.49 4.93 6.43
N ASN A 456 -10.96 4.26 5.38
CA ASN A 456 -12.17 3.44 5.39
C ASN A 456 -11.88 1.98 5.80
N ASN A 457 -10.63 1.62 6.12
CA ASN A 457 -10.33 0.29 6.64
C ASN A 457 -10.79 0.19 8.10
N GLU A 458 -11.71 -0.74 8.33
CA GLU A 458 -12.35 -1.05 9.60
C GLU A 458 -11.40 -1.75 10.59
N TYR A 459 -10.37 -2.42 10.08
CA TYR A 459 -9.44 -3.24 10.85
C TYR A 459 -8.28 -2.38 11.36
N THR A 460 -8.13 -2.30 12.68
CA THR A 460 -7.11 -1.49 13.35
C THR A 460 -5.72 -2.13 13.21
N ASP A 461 -5.63 -3.45 13.32
CA ASP A 461 -4.40 -4.20 13.09
C ASP A 461 -3.89 -4.04 11.66
N ASP A 462 -4.74 -4.20 10.64
CA ASP A 462 -4.41 -3.98 9.22
C ASP A 462 -3.60 -2.69 9.01
N LEU A 463 -4.09 -1.60 9.60
CA LEU A 463 -3.50 -0.28 9.48
C LEU A 463 -2.27 -0.10 10.39
N LEU A 464 -2.25 -0.72 11.58
CA LEU A 464 -1.08 -0.68 12.45
C LEU A 464 0.12 -1.44 11.85
N TRP A 465 -0.10 -2.50 11.08
CA TRP A 465 0.96 -3.15 10.31
C TRP A 465 1.63 -2.17 9.33
N TRP A 466 0.82 -1.39 8.60
CA TRP A 466 1.32 -0.34 7.70
C TRP A 466 1.98 0.82 8.43
N SER A 467 1.42 1.25 9.57
CA SER A 467 2.03 2.29 10.41
C SER A 467 3.43 1.88 10.84
N ASN A 468 3.60 0.67 11.37
CA ASN A 468 4.91 0.15 11.76
C ASN A 468 5.90 0.07 10.60
N ALA A 469 5.43 -0.42 9.45
CA ALA A 469 6.23 -0.51 8.24
C ALA A 469 6.77 0.86 7.81
N PHE A 470 5.92 1.88 7.71
CA PHE A 470 6.33 3.23 7.30
C PHE A 470 7.19 3.95 8.34
N ILE A 471 6.89 3.80 9.64
CA ILE A 471 7.73 4.34 10.72
C ILE A 471 9.14 3.74 10.67
N ARG A 472 9.25 2.42 10.39
CA ARG A 472 10.54 1.76 10.20
C ARG A 472 11.26 2.25 8.94
N THR A 473 10.55 2.41 7.83
CA THR A 473 11.14 2.98 6.59
C THR A 473 11.72 4.36 6.83
N TYR A 474 11.01 5.24 7.56
CA TYR A 474 11.57 6.54 7.97
C TYR A 474 12.85 6.37 8.80
N THR A 475 12.87 5.46 9.77
CA THR A 475 14.05 5.23 10.62
C THR A 475 15.27 4.78 9.79
N LEU A 476 15.04 4.04 8.70
CA LEU A 476 16.11 3.55 7.81
C LEU A 476 16.56 4.60 6.78
N THR A 477 15.65 5.45 6.30
CA THR A 477 15.89 6.33 5.14
C THR A 477 16.02 7.81 5.48
N GLY A 478 15.45 8.26 6.61
CA GLY A 478 15.29 9.67 6.96
C GLY A 478 14.23 10.41 6.13
N ASP A 479 13.48 9.73 5.26
CA ASP A 479 12.48 10.35 4.38
C ASP A 479 11.18 10.63 5.15
N GLU A 480 10.98 11.91 5.47
CA GLU A 480 9.86 12.45 6.26
C GLU A 480 8.47 12.08 5.71
N SER A 481 8.36 11.76 4.41
CA SER A 481 7.08 11.35 3.82
C SER A 481 6.55 10.04 4.41
N TYR A 482 7.45 9.13 4.82
CA TYR A 482 7.08 7.89 5.50
C TYR A 482 6.71 8.12 6.97
N LEU A 483 7.40 9.05 7.65
CA LEU A 483 7.03 9.41 9.03
C LEU A 483 5.63 10.01 9.05
N ALA A 484 5.36 10.98 8.18
CA ALA A 484 4.08 11.68 8.12
C ALA A 484 2.90 10.69 7.98
N ILE A 485 3.00 9.72 7.07
CA ILE A 485 1.93 8.74 6.86
C ILE A 485 1.84 7.72 8.01
N GLY A 486 2.97 7.20 8.49
CA GLY A 486 2.98 6.23 9.59
C GLY A 486 2.42 6.82 10.88
N GLU A 487 2.77 8.07 11.17
CA GLU A 487 2.26 8.87 12.28
C GLU A 487 0.77 9.21 12.13
N GLU A 488 0.32 9.63 10.94
CA GLU A 488 -1.10 9.93 10.68
C GLU A 488 -1.97 8.69 10.92
N ILE A 489 -1.53 7.53 10.43
CA ILE A 489 -2.22 6.27 10.67
C ILE A 489 -2.27 6.00 12.18
N PHE A 490 -1.14 6.01 12.89
CA PHE A 490 -1.14 5.72 14.32
C PHE A 490 -2.04 6.67 15.11
N LYS A 491 -1.96 7.99 14.88
CA LYS A 491 -2.82 8.99 15.55
C LYS A 491 -4.30 8.71 15.30
N HIS A 492 -4.67 8.44 14.05
CA HIS A 492 -6.03 8.10 13.67
C HIS A 492 -6.54 6.87 14.43
N LEU A 493 -5.69 5.83 14.53
CA LEU A 493 -6.03 4.58 15.20
C LEU A 493 -6.08 4.72 16.71
N TYR A 494 -5.11 5.38 17.34
CA TYR A 494 -5.08 5.55 18.79
C TYR A 494 -6.30 6.33 19.28
N MET A 495 -6.69 7.39 18.57
CA MET A 495 -7.88 8.19 18.91
C MET A 495 -9.19 7.43 18.74
N ARG A 496 -9.30 6.56 17.73
CA ARG A 496 -10.54 5.82 17.46
C ARG A 496 -10.62 4.50 18.24
N ALA A 497 -9.47 3.85 18.48
CA ALA A 497 -9.40 2.46 18.89
C ALA A 497 -9.20 2.21 20.38
N TRP A 498 -8.64 3.19 21.09
CA TRP A 498 -8.42 3.06 22.53
C TRP A 498 -9.76 3.03 23.29
N ASP A 499 -10.03 1.92 23.99
CA ASP A 499 -11.29 1.72 24.70
C ASP A 499 -11.33 2.44 26.06
N THR A 500 -12.12 3.52 26.13
CA THR A 500 -12.34 4.33 27.34
C THR A 500 -13.63 3.97 28.11
N ARG A 501 -14.39 2.94 27.70
CA ARG A 501 -15.67 2.59 28.34
C ARG A 501 -15.50 2.11 29.79
N GLU A 502 -16.44 2.48 30.66
CA GLU A 502 -16.48 2.07 32.07
C GLU A 502 -17.10 0.66 32.25
N ILE A 503 -16.64 -0.06 33.28
CA ILE A 503 -16.97 -1.48 33.58
C ILE A 503 -18.46 -1.71 33.92
N SER A 504 -19.25 -0.66 34.17
CA SER A 504 -20.64 -0.78 34.64
C SER A 504 -21.68 -1.11 33.57
N ASP A 505 -21.31 -1.18 32.29
CA ASP A 505 -22.24 -1.59 31.23
C ASP A 505 -22.39 -3.11 31.20
N ALA A 506 -23.56 -3.61 31.60
CA ALA A 506 -23.88 -5.03 31.77
C ALA A 506 -23.86 -5.88 30.47
N HIS A 507 -23.28 -5.36 29.39
CA HIS A 507 -23.11 -6.05 28.10
C HIS A 507 -21.66 -6.19 27.65
N TYR A 508 -20.67 -5.66 28.37
CA TYR A 508 -19.34 -5.46 27.80
C TYR A 508 -18.22 -5.87 28.74
N TYR A 509 -17.23 -6.58 28.17
CA TYR A 509 -15.98 -7.07 28.78
C TYR A 509 -15.93 -6.93 30.30
N SER A 510 -16.48 -7.90 31.03
CA SER A 510 -16.41 -7.87 32.49
C SER A 510 -14.94 -7.93 32.93
N GLY A 511 -14.35 -6.76 33.23
CA GLY A 511 -13.06 -6.62 33.93
C GLY A 511 -11.85 -6.06 33.17
N VAL A 512 -11.95 -5.59 31.92
CA VAL A 512 -10.74 -5.17 31.14
C VAL A 512 -10.92 -3.79 30.46
N GLN A 513 -10.75 -2.71 31.23
CA GLN A 513 -10.72 -1.31 30.75
C GLN A 513 -9.41 -1.03 29.97
N GLY A 514 -9.45 -0.19 28.92
CA GLY A 514 -8.28 0.12 28.08
C GLY A 514 -8.06 -0.86 26.93
N GLY A 515 -6.96 -0.70 26.19
CA GLY A 515 -6.60 -1.53 25.05
C GLY A 515 -7.27 -1.10 23.74
N LEU A 516 -6.60 -1.37 22.64
CA LEU A 516 -7.06 -1.07 21.29
C LEU A 516 -8.03 -2.15 20.79
N LEU A 517 -9.18 -1.71 20.28
CA LEU A 517 -10.15 -2.56 19.60
C LEU A 517 -9.65 -2.97 18.21
N TRP A 518 -9.86 -4.24 17.89
CA TRP A 518 -9.46 -4.85 16.62
C TRP A 518 -10.18 -4.23 15.42
N LYS A 519 -11.49 -3.94 15.55
CA LYS A 519 -12.33 -3.53 14.43
C LYS A 519 -13.33 -2.44 14.81
N PHE A 520 -13.67 -1.59 13.83
CA PHE A 520 -14.75 -0.58 13.87
C PHE A 520 -15.79 -0.82 12.76
N ASN A 521 -17.02 -0.32 12.95
CA ASN A 521 -18.11 -0.51 11.98
C ASN A 521 -18.06 0.56 10.85
N LYS A 522 -18.53 0.23 9.64
CA LYS A 522 -18.33 0.93 8.35
C LYS A 522 -18.82 2.37 8.20
N SER A 523 -19.23 3.07 9.26
CA SER A 523 -19.77 4.43 9.09
C SER A 523 -18.71 5.35 8.48
N SER A 524 -18.93 5.78 7.24
CA SER A 524 -18.03 6.62 6.44
C SER A 524 -17.81 8.03 7.01
N ASN A 525 -18.40 8.33 8.16
CA ASN A 525 -18.18 9.53 8.95
C ASN A 525 -17.98 9.08 10.41
N TRP A 526 -16.73 8.93 10.84
CA TRP A 526 -16.46 8.79 12.28
C TRP A 526 -16.83 10.11 12.97
N ASP A 527 -17.95 10.13 13.69
CA ASP A 527 -18.43 11.27 14.46
C ASP A 527 -17.97 11.25 15.93
N GLY A 528 -17.08 10.30 16.28
CA GLY A 528 -16.66 10.05 17.66
C GLY A 528 -17.54 9.08 18.44
N SER A 529 -18.58 8.50 17.84
CA SER A 529 -19.41 7.47 18.48
C SER A 529 -18.74 6.09 18.46
N TYR A 530 -18.81 5.37 19.59
CA TYR A 530 -18.33 4.00 19.69
C TYR A 530 -19.00 3.09 18.64
N PRO A 531 -18.27 2.12 18.07
CA PRO A 531 -18.82 1.26 17.01
C PRO A 531 -20.07 0.53 17.49
N ASP A 532 -21.10 0.53 16.64
CA ASP A 532 -22.31 -0.24 16.85
C ASP A 532 -21.98 -1.73 17.03
N ASP A 533 -22.25 -2.25 18.23
CA ASP A 533 -22.04 -3.63 18.66
C ASP A 533 -23.21 -4.57 18.32
N SER A 534 -24.19 -4.12 17.53
CA SER A 534 -25.38 -4.92 17.18
C SER A 534 -25.05 -6.31 16.61
N ASN A 535 -23.82 -6.55 16.12
CA ASN A 535 -23.32 -7.83 15.61
C ASN A 535 -22.25 -8.54 16.47
N ASN A 536 -21.90 -8.04 17.67
CA ASN A 536 -21.08 -8.80 18.64
C ASN A 536 -19.68 -9.17 18.11
N SER A 537 -19.00 -8.22 17.46
CA SER A 537 -17.74 -8.43 16.72
C SER A 537 -16.55 -7.63 17.26
N ASN A 538 -16.69 -7.00 18.41
CA ASN A 538 -15.60 -6.23 18.99
C ASN A 538 -14.64 -7.18 19.73
N GLU A 539 -13.39 -7.18 19.31
CA GLU A 539 -12.32 -7.98 19.91
C GLU A 539 -11.16 -7.07 20.31
N LYS A 540 -10.36 -7.50 21.28
CA LYS A 540 -9.05 -6.92 21.57
C LYS A 540 -8.02 -8.03 21.51
N ASN A 541 -6.98 -7.86 20.70
CA ASN A 541 -6.01 -8.92 20.42
C ASN A 541 -4.57 -8.42 20.50
N ILE A 542 -3.64 -9.37 20.59
CA ILE A 542 -2.19 -9.08 20.56
C ILE A 542 -1.80 -8.45 19.21
N ALA A 543 -2.40 -8.89 18.09
CA ALA A 543 -2.16 -8.32 16.77
C ALA A 543 -2.24 -6.79 16.75
N THR A 544 -3.29 -6.24 17.35
CA THR A 544 -3.54 -4.80 17.42
C THR A 544 -2.67 -4.14 18.48
N ASN A 545 -2.65 -4.68 19.70
CA ASN A 545 -2.03 -3.99 20.84
C ASN A 545 -0.50 -4.08 20.83
N GLY A 546 0.05 -5.21 20.34
CA GLY A 546 1.48 -5.37 20.12
C GLY A 546 1.99 -4.40 19.06
N ASN A 547 1.33 -4.34 17.89
CA ASN A 547 1.70 -3.37 16.86
C ASN A 547 1.53 -1.92 17.33
N GLY A 548 0.45 -1.60 18.06
CA GLY A 548 0.20 -0.27 18.60
C GLY A 548 1.29 0.17 19.57
N THR A 549 1.75 -0.72 20.45
CA THR A 549 2.87 -0.46 21.35
C THR A 549 4.15 -0.17 20.58
N ILE A 550 4.49 -1.03 19.60
CA ILE A 550 5.71 -0.89 18.78
C ILE A 550 5.71 0.45 18.03
N ALA A 551 4.59 0.81 17.39
CA ALA A 551 4.45 2.06 16.64
C ALA A 551 4.65 3.28 17.55
N ALA A 552 3.95 3.30 18.69
CA ALA A 552 4.04 4.37 19.67
C ALA A 552 5.46 4.50 20.24
N ALA A 553 6.10 3.38 20.60
CA ALA A 553 7.46 3.38 21.12
C ALA A 553 8.46 3.93 20.09
N ARG A 554 8.35 3.51 18.83
CA ARG A 554 9.22 4.04 17.74
C ARG A 554 9.01 5.53 17.52
N LEU A 555 7.75 6.00 17.48
CA LEU A 555 7.44 7.43 17.35
C LEU A 555 8.01 8.24 18.53
N ALA A 556 7.86 7.76 19.76
CA ALA A 556 8.44 8.40 20.94
C ALA A 556 9.97 8.59 20.80
N ARG A 557 10.68 7.55 20.34
CA ARG A 557 12.12 7.59 20.09
C ARG A 557 12.51 8.55 18.98
N ILE A 558 11.74 8.57 17.88
CA ILE A 558 11.96 9.48 16.75
C ILE A 558 11.84 10.93 17.19
N TYR A 559 10.77 11.32 17.90
CA TYR A 559 10.58 12.70 18.35
C TYR A 559 11.57 13.10 19.45
N ALA A 560 11.99 12.17 20.31
CA ALA A 560 13.08 12.40 21.25
C ALA A 560 14.39 12.75 20.50
N ALA A 561 14.73 11.99 19.45
CA ALA A 561 15.91 12.25 18.63
C ALA A 561 15.84 13.58 17.87
N LYS A 562 14.63 14.05 17.52
CA LYS A 562 14.38 15.38 16.94
C LYS A 562 14.40 16.52 17.96
N GLY A 563 14.47 16.21 19.26
CA GLY A 563 14.40 17.21 20.34
C GLY A 563 12.99 17.71 20.68
N ASP A 564 11.93 17.10 20.11
CA ASP A 564 10.54 17.41 20.43
C ASP A 564 10.05 16.52 21.58
N ILE A 565 10.41 16.92 22.80
CA ILE A 565 10.11 16.16 24.02
C ILE A 565 8.61 16.09 24.32
N VAL A 566 7.82 17.08 23.88
CA VAL A 566 6.37 17.09 24.13
C VAL A 566 5.69 16.02 23.29
N THR A 567 5.96 16.00 21.99
CA THR A 567 5.42 14.97 21.09
C THR A 567 5.97 13.59 21.45
N SER A 568 7.25 13.50 21.80
CA SER A 568 7.86 12.27 22.32
C SER A 568 7.13 11.74 23.56
N GLY A 569 6.83 12.61 24.53
CA GLY A 569 6.10 12.25 25.75
C GLY A 569 4.70 11.73 25.48
N TYR A 570 3.95 12.36 24.55
CA TYR A 570 2.64 11.87 24.12
C TYR A 570 2.69 10.42 23.61
N TYR A 571 3.66 10.11 22.76
CA TYR A 571 3.82 8.76 22.22
C TYR A 571 4.37 7.77 23.25
N ALA A 572 5.23 8.22 24.17
CA ALA A 572 5.72 7.39 25.26
C ALA A 572 4.58 6.98 26.22
N ASP A 573 3.68 7.91 26.55
CA ASP A 573 2.50 7.64 27.36
C ASP A 573 1.54 6.67 26.65
N ALA A 574 1.33 6.85 25.35
CA ALA A 574 0.53 5.91 24.54
C ALA A 574 1.15 4.50 24.51
N ALA A 575 2.47 4.40 24.27
CA ALA A 575 3.18 3.13 24.25
C ALA A 575 3.07 2.42 25.60
N LYS A 576 3.29 3.15 26.69
CA LYS A 576 3.17 2.62 28.04
C LYS A 576 1.75 2.16 28.35
N GLY A 577 0.74 2.97 28.04
CA GLY A 577 -0.66 2.63 28.30
C GLY A 577 -1.11 1.35 27.55
N ILE A 578 -0.73 1.22 26.28
CA ILE A 578 -1.04 0.02 25.48
C ILE A 578 -0.26 -1.20 26.01
N TYR A 579 1.02 -1.05 26.32
CA TYR A 579 1.84 -2.15 26.84
C TYR A 579 1.34 -2.64 28.20
N ASP A 580 1.12 -1.73 29.16
CA ASP A 580 0.65 -2.07 30.51
C ASP A 580 -0.66 -2.85 30.43
N TRP A 581 -1.58 -2.42 29.55
CA TRP A 581 -2.82 -3.12 29.29
C TRP A 581 -2.58 -4.52 28.71
N MET A 582 -1.72 -4.63 27.70
CA MET A 582 -1.39 -5.89 27.05
C MET A 582 -0.76 -6.87 28.05
N ARG A 583 0.18 -6.41 28.87
CA ARG A 583 0.85 -7.20 29.91
C ARG A 583 -0.12 -7.67 30.99
N ALA A 584 -1.05 -6.83 31.42
CA ALA A 584 -2.02 -7.16 32.47
C ALA A 584 -3.14 -8.07 31.98
N SER A 585 -3.53 -7.96 30.71
CA SER A 585 -4.76 -8.58 30.20
C SER A 585 -4.49 -9.80 29.33
N MET A 586 -3.38 -9.81 28.57
CA MET A 586 -3.10 -10.86 27.58
C MET A 586 -2.09 -11.90 28.05
N VAL A 587 -1.33 -11.64 29.12
CA VAL A 587 -0.49 -12.69 29.72
C VAL A 587 -1.37 -13.63 30.52
N ALA A 588 -1.52 -14.85 30.01
CA ALA A 588 -2.35 -15.90 30.58
C ALA A 588 -1.71 -16.53 31.82
N ASP A 589 -0.38 -16.61 31.85
CA ASP A 589 0.39 -17.14 32.97
C ASP A 589 1.72 -16.39 33.10
N GLU A 590 1.85 -15.64 34.18
CA GLU A 590 3.01 -14.79 34.46
C GLU A 590 4.29 -15.56 34.80
N ASN A 591 4.18 -16.85 35.13
CA ASN A 591 5.35 -17.67 35.44
C ASN A 591 5.96 -18.30 34.19
N THR A 592 5.14 -18.51 33.15
CA THR A 592 5.56 -19.19 31.93
C THR A 592 5.67 -18.25 30.74
N GLY A 593 4.95 -17.11 30.74
CA GLY A 593 4.88 -16.20 29.60
C GLY A 593 3.85 -16.62 28.56
N LYS A 594 2.94 -17.54 28.89
CA LYS A 594 1.84 -17.94 28.01
C LYS A 594 0.95 -16.73 27.70
N LEU A 595 0.54 -16.57 26.44
CA LEU A 595 -0.37 -15.51 26.01
C LEU A 595 -1.76 -16.04 25.65
N TRP A 596 -2.76 -15.17 25.82
CA TRP A 596 -4.04 -15.23 25.10
C TRP A 596 -3.88 -14.55 23.73
N ASP A 597 -4.63 -15.03 22.73
CA ASP A 597 -4.64 -14.40 21.40
C ASP A 597 -5.49 -13.13 21.38
N ASN A 598 -6.75 -13.29 21.77
CA ASN A 598 -7.74 -12.23 21.81
C ASN A 598 -8.77 -12.41 22.93
N PHE A 599 -9.48 -11.32 23.23
CA PHE A 599 -10.69 -11.31 24.02
C PHE A 599 -11.89 -11.03 23.12
N GLN A 600 -12.87 -11.93 23.17
CA GLN A 600 -14.14 -11.79 22.45
C GLN A 600 -15.24 -11.32 23.40
N SER A 601 -16.04 -10.35 22.94
CA SER A 601 -17.39 -10.08 23.45
C SER A 601 -18.38 -10.58 22.40
N GLN A 602 -18.76 -11.86 22.49
CA GLN A 602 -19.81 -12.47 21.66
C GLN A 602 -20.73 -13.35 22.51
N ALA A 603 -22.04 -13.32 22.26
CA ALA A 603 -23.04 -14.12 22.96
C ALA A 603 -22.69 -15.61 22.87
N GLY A 604 -22.39 -16.22 24.02
CA GLY A 604 -21.95 -17.62 24.13
C GLY A 604 -20.43 -17.85 23.95
N LYS A 605 -19.65 -16.78 23.74
CA LYS A 605 -18.21 -16.77 23.45
C LYS A 605 -17.48 -15.64 24.21
N ASN A 606 -17.90 -15.30 25.42
CA ASN A 606 -17.25 -14.23 26.19
C ASN A 606 -15.94 -14.71 26.84
N GLY A 607 -14.85 -13.95 26.68
CA GLY A 607 -13.58 -14.16 27.39
C GLY A 607 -12.36 -14.40 26.49
N PRO A 608 -11.20 -14.72 27.09
CA PRO A 608 -9.96 -14.93 26.36
C PRO A 608 -10.00 -16.19 25.48
N ARG A 609 -9.20 -16.18 24.40
CA ARG A 609 -8.94 -17.34 23.55
C ARG A 609 -7.53 -17.85 23.72
N ASP A 610 -7.44 -19.17 23.88
CA ASP A 610 -6.20 -19.92 24.01
C ASP A 610 -5.64 -20.36 22.66
N TRP A 611 -5.66 -19.47 21.67
CA TRP A 611 -5.04 -19.75 20.37
C TRP A 611 -3.56 -19.38 20.42
N GLN A 612 -2.72 -20.34 20.06
CA GLN A 612 -1.29 -20.28 20.25
C GLN A 612 -0.62 -20.08 18.88
N PHE A 613 -0.60 -18.84 18.41
CA PHE A 613 0.03 -18.46 17.13
C PHE A 613 1.35 -17.73 17.36
N SER A 614 2.35 -17.99 16.53
CA SER A 614 3.71 -17.43 16.65
C SER A 614 3.69 -15.91 16.65
N TYR A 615 2.94 -15.27 15.75
CA TYR A 615 2.91 -13.81 15.65
C TYR A 615 2.59 -13.11 16.98
N ASN A 616 1.80 -13.72 17.88
CA ASN A 616 1.48 -13.16 19.20
C ASN A 616 2.74 -13.00 20.06
N TYR A 617 3.54 -14.06 20.12
CA TYR A 617 4.78 -14.11 20.89
C TYR A 617 5.84 -13.15 20.31
N GLY A 618 5.91 -13.07 18.98
CA GLY A 618 6.82 -12.17 18.29
C GLY A 618 6.46 -10.71 18.54
N LEU A 619 5.18 -10.35 18.40
CA LEU A 619 4.69 -9.00 18.64
C LEU A 619 4.86 -8.56 20.09
N PHE A 620 4.50 -9.42 21.05
CA PHE A 620 4.65 -9.09 22.46
C PHE A 620 6.14 -8.91 22.82
N GLY A 621 7.01 -9.85 22.41
CA GLY A 621 8.45 -9.76 22.64
C GLY A 621 9.07 -8.52 21.98
N GLY A 622 8.65 -8.20 20.76
CA GLY A 622 9.08 -6.99 20.05
C GLY A 622 8.60 -5.70 20.73
N ALA A 623 7.35 -5.65 21.19
CA ALA A 623 6.80 -4.52 21.93
C ALA A 623 7.54 -4.29 23.25
N ALA A 624 7.77 -5.35 24.02
CA ALA A 624 8.56 -5.30 25.25
C ALA A 624 9.99 -4.82 24.99
N TYR A 625 10.64 -5.31 23.92
CA TYR A 625 11.96 -4.83 23.53
C TYR A 625 11.98 -3.34 23.16
N GLU A 626 11.02 -2.85 22.37
CA GLU A 626 10.95 -1.42 22.02
C GLU A 626 10.69 -0.54 23.26
N MET A 627 9.91 -1.02 24.24
CA MET A 627 9.76 -0.36 25.55
C MET A 627 11.07 -0.31 26.34
N TRP A 628 11.83 -1.41 26.36
CA TRP A 628 13.17 -1.44 26.97
C TRP A 628 14.12 -0.45 26.28
N VAL A 629 14.17 -0.41 24.95
CA VAL A 629 15.03 0.54 24.21
C VAL A 629 14.69 1.99 24.56
N ASN A 630 13.42 2.31 24.80
CA ASN A 630 12.99 3.66 25.15
C ASN A 630 13.27 4.05 26.61
N THR A 631 13.25 3.10 27.54
CA THR A 631 13.21 3.38 28.98
C THR A 631 14.47 2.91 29.73
N GLY A 632 15.16 1.89 29.23
CA GLY A 632 16.21 1.17 29.95
C GLY A 632 15.72 0.31 31.12
N ASP A 633 14.41 0.07 31.24
CA ASP A 633 13.84 -0.74 32.33
C ASP A 633 13.92 -2.25 32.01
N ASP A 634 14.77 -2.97 32.73
CA ASP A 634 15.04 -4.40 32.54
C ASP A 634 13.81 -5.30 32.80
N SER A 635 12.73 -4.79 33.41
CA SER A 635 11.47 -5.55 33.53
C SER A 635 10.85 -5.86 32.17
N TYR A 636 10.93 -4.95 31.21
CA TYR A 636 10.49 -5.19 29.83
C TYR A 636 11.35 -6.25 29.14
N LEU A 637 12.66 -6.23 29.40
CA LEU A 637 13.58 -7.25 28.88
C LEU A 637 13.24 -8.65 29.44
N ALA A 638 12.93 -8.73 30.73
CA ALA A 638 12.52 -9.97 31.39
C ALA A 638 11.20 -10.50 30.81
N ASP A 639 10.21 -9.64 30.60
CA ASP A 639 8.94 -9.99 29.94
C ASP A 639 9.19 -10.54 28.52
N ALA A 640 10.02 -9.85 27.72
CA ALA A 640 10.36 -10.30 26.37
C ALA A 640 11.01 -11.70 26.36
N LYS A 641 11.99 -11.93 27.25
CA LYS A 641 12.66 -13.23 27.37
C LYS A 641 11.68 -14.34 27.78
N LEU A 642 10.81 -14.05 28.75
CA LEU A 642 9.85 -15.03 29.26
C LEU A 642 8.88 -15.47 28.15
N VAL A 643 8.27 -14.51 27.45
CA VAL A 643 7.28 -14.76 26.40
C VAL A 643 7.91 -15.43 25.18
N LEU A 644 9.08 -14.97 24.73
CA LEU A 644 9.76 -15.59 23.59
C LEU A 644 10.22 -17.03 23.90
N ASN A 645 10.67 -17.32 25.12
CA ASN A 645 10.99 -18.69 25.54
C ASN A 645 9.77 -19.60 25.51
N TYR A 646 8.59 -19.12 25.96
CA TYR A 646 7.35 -19.89 25.85
C TYR A 646 6.98 -20.19 24.40
N GLY A 647 7.04 -19.16 23.53
CA GLY A 647 6.76 -19.29 22.11
C GLY A 647 7.66 -20.34 21.46
N TRP A 648 8.98 -20.26 21.66
CA TRP A 648 9.92 -21.26 21.15
C TRP A 648 9.66 -22.65 21.71
N ALA A 649 9.42 -22.79 23.02
CA ALA A 649 9.20 -24.10 23.64
C ALA A 649 7.92 -24.81 23.16
N THR A 650 6.90 -24.06 22.72
CA THR A 650 5.59 -24.62 22.36
C THR A 650 5.33 -24.69 20.86
N LEU A 651 5.96 -23.82 20.08
CA LEU A 651 5.75 -23.67 18.64
C LEU A 651 6.86 -24.31 17.78
N THR A 652 7.85 -24.95 18.39
CA THR A 652 8.83 -25.78 17.67
C THR A 652 8.42 -27.25 17.63
N LEU A 653 8.93 -27.95 16.63
CA LEU A 653 8.93 -29.41 16.53
C LEU A 653 9.66 -30.05 17.71
N ASP A 654 9.66 -31.39 17.75
CA ASP A 654 10.24 -32.20 18.83
C ASP A 654 11.77 -32.00 18.99
N ASP A 655 12.45 -31.36 18.03
CA ASP A 655 13.86 -30.95 18.16
C ASP A 655 14.05 -29.74 19.09
N GLY A 656 12.96 -29.04 19.44
CA GLY A 656 12.99 -27.81 20.24
C GLY A 656 13.59 -26.62 19.50
N LEU A 657 13.81 -26.69 18.19
CA LEU A 657 14.53 -25.68 17.40
C LEU A 657 13.77 -25.20 16.17
N THR A 658 13.14 -26.11 15.43
CA THR A 658 12.52 -25.82 14.13
C THR A 658 11.04 -25.50 14.31
N PHE A 659 10.52 -24.47 13.64
CA PHE A 659 9.09 -24.11 13.76
C PHE A 659 8.14 -25.21 13.27
N LYS A 660 7.02 -25.36 13.98
CA LYS A 660 5.82 -26.05 13.48
C LYS A 660 5.23 -25.30 12.29
N MET A 661 4.43 -26.02 11.51
CA MET A 661 3.52 -25.40 10.54
C MET A 661 2.33 -24.82 11.30
N GLU A 662 1.83 -23.66 10.88
CA GLU A 662 0.72 -22.93 11.51
C GLU A 662 -0.49 -22.79 10.57
N GLY A 663 -0.47 -23.49 9.44
CA GLY A 663 -1.42 -23.31 8.35
C GLY A 663 -1.08 -22.05 7.55
N GLY A 664 -1.63 -21.96 6.33
CA GLY A 664 -1.40 -20.81 5.46
C GLY A 664 -1.08 -21.16 4.02
N MET A 665 -0.84 -22.43 3.69
CA MET A 665 -0.70 -22.89 2.29
C MET A 665 -1.98 -22.68 1.45
N ASP A 666 -3.10 -22.32 2.07
CA ASP A 666 -4.35 -21.85 1.44
C ASP A 666 -4.35 -20.33 1.12
N GLY A 667 -3.28 -19.62 1.48
CA GLY A 667 -3.13 -18.18 1.29
C GLY A 667 -3.75 -17.34 2.41
N GLY A 668 -4.35 -17.97 3.42
CA GLY A 668 -4.96 -17.30 4.57
C GLY A 668 -3.94 -16.68 5.53
N ASP A 669 -4.43 -16.17 6.66
CA ASP A 669 -3.64 -15.38 7.61
C ASP A 669 -2.40 -16.11 8.16
N GLY A 670 -2.51 -17.43 8.35
CA GLY A 670 -1.43 -18.30 8.83
C GLY A 670 -0.13 -18.19 8.02
N ALA A 671 -0.22 -17.82 6.73
CA ALA A 671 0.93 -17.62 5.86
C ALA A 671 1.94 -16.59 6.41
N SER A 672 1.47 -15.60 7.18
CA SER A 672 2.30 -14.49 7.66
C SER A 672 2.76 -14.63 9.12
N PHE A 673 2.27 -15.61 9.88
CA PHE A 673 2.50 -15.64 11.33
C PHE A 673 3.97 -15.83 11.69
N ARG A 674 4.61 -16.85 11.11
CA ARG A 674 6.05 -17.10 11.33
C ARG A 674 6.93 -16.00 10.78
N LEU A 675 6.52 -15.33 9.70
CA LEU A 675 7.21 -14.17 9.14
C LEU A 675 7.26 -13.02 10.16
N VAL A 676 6.14 -12.73 10.81
CA VAL A 676 6.06 -11.73 11.89
C VAL A 676 6.96 -12.13 13.06
N PHE A 677 6.84 -13.38 13.53
CA PHE A 677 7.65 -13.86 14.67
C PHE A 677 9.14 -13.77 14.37
N ALA A 678 9.57 -14.21 13.18
CA ALA A 678 10.94 -14.17 12.73
C ALA A 678 11.50 -12.75 12.73
N ARG A 679 10.73 -11.76 12.25
CA ARG A 679 11.15 -10.36 12.22
C ARG A 679 11.43 -9.83 13.61
N TYR A 680 10.47 -9.95 14.52
CA TYR A 680 10.64 -9.37 15.86
C TYR A 680 11.68 -10.13 16.68
N THR A 681 11.77 -11.46 16.54
CA THR A 681 12.88 -12.22 17.15
C THR A 681 14.22 -11.79 16.56
N GLY A 682 14.30 -11.62 15.24
CA GLY A 682 15.48 -11.11 14.54
C GLY A 682 15.92 -9.72 15.00
N LEU A 683 14.97 -8.84 15.34
CA LEU A 683 15.26 -7.52 15.89
C LEU A 683 15.80 -7.60 17.32
N VAL A 684 15.24 -8.43 18.19
CA VAL A 684 15.70 -8.52 19.59
C VAL A 684 17.07 -9.19 19.72
N VAL A 685 17.40 -10.19 18.89
CA VAL A 685 18.71 -10.89 18.93
C VAL A 685 19.90 -10.01 18.56
N LYS A 686 19.66 -8.82 18.00
CA LYS A 686 20.70 -7.81 17.81
C LYS A 686 21.26 -7.33 19.15
N SER A 687 20.47 -7.42 20.22
CA SER A 687 20.94 -7.17 21.58
C SER A 687 21.63 -8.43 22.14
N PRO A 688 22.82 -8.30 22.78
CA PRO A 688 23.51 -9.41 23.43
C PRO A 688 22.65 -10.15 24.47
N GLU A 689 21.67 -9.46 25.04
CA GLU A 689 20.74 -10.02 26.02
C GLU A 689 19.88 -11.15 25.49
N PHE A 690 19.69 -11.24 24.16
CA PHE A 690 18.86 -12.25 23.49
C PHE A 690 19.70 -13.21 22.65
N ALA A 691 21.01 -13.26 22.85
CA ALA A 691 21.90 -14.09 22.04
C ALA A 691 21.51 -15.58 22.05
N GLU A 692 20.87 -16.07 23.13
CA GLU A 692 20.37 -17.45 23.18
C GLU A 692 19.37 -17.80 22.08
N PHE A 693 18.63 -16.83 21.54
CA PHE A 693 17.61 -17.08 20.53
C PHE A 693 18.19 -17.25 19.12
N LYS A 694 19.46 -16.88 18.92
CA LYS A 694 20.13 -17.02 17.61
C LYS A 694 20.21 -18.46 17.13
N LYS A 695 20.29 -19.44 18.05
CA LYS A 695 20.31 -20.87 17.71
C LYS A 695 19.04 -21.32 16.99
N TYR A 696 17.89 -20.72 17.34
CA TYR A 696 16.61 -21.05 16.69
C TYR A 696 16.54 -20.45 15.28
N LEU A 697 16.96 -19.20 15.11
CA LEU A 697 17.04 -18.56 13.79
C LEU A 697 17.98 -19.34 12.87
N LEU A 698 19.14 -19.78 13.39
CA LEU A 698 20.11 -20.56 12.65
C LEU A 698 19.59 -21.95 12.24
N ALA A 699 18.90 -22.65 13.13
CA ALA A 699 18.26 -23.93 12.81
C ALA A 699 17.23 -23.77 11.68
N ASN A 700 16.36 -22.77 11.77
CA ASN A 700 15.34 -22.51 10.75
C ASN A 700 15.98 -21.99 9.44
N ALA A 701 17.05 -21.21 9.49
CA ALA A 701 17.82 -20.81 8.30
C ALA A 701 18.47 -22.00 7.59
N TYR A 702 19.05 -22.92 8.36
CA TYR A 702 19.60 -24.18 7.84
C TYR A 702 18.51 -24.99 7.14
N GLN A 703 17.36 -25.15 7.78
CA GLN A 703 16.26 -25.93 7.23
C GLN A 703 15.65 -25.29 5.99
N THR A 704 15.31 -24.01 6.06
CA THR A 704 14.78 -23.25 4.91
C THR A 704 15.78 -23.22 3.77
N TRP A 705 17.09 -23.27 4.04
CA TRP A 705 18.08 -23.39 2.98
C TRP A 705 18.08 -24.79 2.32
N ASN A 706 18.05 -25.86 3.11
CA ASN A 706 18.21 -27.22 2.56
C ASN A 706 16.93 -27.81 1.96
N PHE A 707 15.76 -27.23 2.25
CA PHE A 707 14.46 -27.76 1.83
C PHE A 707 13.70 -26.86 0.84
N ARG A 708 14.42 -25.95 0.18
CA ARG A 708 13.87 -25.17 -0.95
C ARG A 708 13.53 -26.08 -2.11
N ARG A 709 12.50 -25.71 -2.85
CA ARG A 709 12.13 -26.34 -4.11
C ARG A 709 13.27 -26.18 -5.13
N SER A 710 13.78 -27.29 -5.64
CA SER A 710 14.86 -27.33 -6.62
C SER A 710 14.62 -26.54 -7.93
N GLY A 711 13.36 -26.32 -8.31
CA GLY A 711 13.00 -25.65 -9.58
C GLY A 711 13.10 -24.12 -9.57
N ASP A 712 12.86 -23.47 -8.43
CA ASP A 712 12.82 -22.00 -8.33
C ASP A 712 13.35 -21.45 -6.99
N GLY A 713 13.91 -22.32 -6.15
CA GLY A 713 14.51 -21.94 -4.87
C GLY A 713 13.51 -21.44 -3.84
N LEU A 714 12.19 -21.57 -4.04
CA LEU A 714 11.22 -21.14 -3.04
C LEU A 714 11.09 -22.16 -1.91
N VAL A 715 10.85 -21.66 -0.69
CA VAL A 715 10.55 -22.48 0.49
C VAL A 715 9.06 -22.46 0.78
N GLY A 716 8.47 -23.64 0.98
CA GLY A 716 7.09 -23.81 1.44
C GLY A 716 6.97 -23.70 2.96
N GLU A 717 5.80 -24.09 3.49
CA GLU A 717 5.56 -23.96 4.92
C GLU A 717 6.44 -24.90 5.75
N SER A 718 6.74 -26.08 5.20
CA SER A 718 7.59 -27.06 5.86
C SER A 718 9.05 -26.64 5.91
N SER A 719 9.64 -26.72 7.09
CA SER A 719 11.09 -26.55 7.32
C SER A 719 11.77 -27.90 7.58
N ILE A 720 11.23 -29.00 7.06
CA ILE A 720 11.68 -30.36 7.42
C ILE A 720 11.69 -31.34 6.25
N PHE A 721 11.21 -30.94 5.08
CA PHE A 721 11.27 -31.70 3.83
C PHE A 721 11.24 -30.75 2.63
N GLU A 722 11.78 -31.20 1.49
CA GLU A 722 11.80 -30.41 0.26
C GLU A 722 10.38 -30.06 -0.21
N THR A 723 10.19 -28.80 -0.61
CA THR A 723 8.91 -28.34 -1.15
C THR A 723 8.66 -28.94 -2.53
N GLU A 724 7.50 -29.59 -2.72
CA GLU A 724 7.20 -30.31 -3.96
C GLU A 724 7.09 -29.38 -5.18
N SER A 725 7.43 -29.89 -6.36
CA SER A 725 7.49 -29.11 -7.60
C SER A 725 6.16 -28.44 -7.95
N ALA A 726 5.03 -29.14 -7.79
CA ALA A 726 3.69 -28.65 -8.11
C ALA A 726 3.05 -27.76 -7.03
N THR A 727 3.72 -27.58 -5.88
CA THR A 727 3.15 -26.83 -4.76
C THR A 727 3.09 -25.33 -5.06
N ARG A 728 1.90 -24.74 -4.93
CA ARG A 728 1.71 -23.30 -4.96
C ARG A 728 2.04 -22.71 -3.59
N ILE A 729 2.89 -21.69 -3.54
CA ILE A 729 3.42 -21.15 -2.29
C ILE A 729 2.97 -19.70 -2.12
N PRO A 730 2.34 -19.33 -0.99
CA PRO A 730 2.05 -17.95 -0.65
C PRO A 730 3.32 -17.09 -0.46
N SER A 731 3.28 -15.84 -0.89
CA SER A 731 4.40 -14.90 -0.78
C SER A 731 4.93 -14.72 0.65
N PRO A 732 4.09 -14.57 1.70
CA PRO A 732 4.58 -14.46 3.07
C PRO A 732 5.31 -15.72 3.58
N ILE A 733 4.90 -16.91 3.12
CA ILE A 733 5.57 -18.17 3.48
C ILE A 733 6.98 -18.24 2.88
N ALA A 734 7.12 -17.87 1.60
CA ALA A 734 8.43 -17.84 0.97
C ALA A 734 9.32 -16.72 1.56
N ALA A 735 8.74 -15.56 1.89
CA ALA A 735 9.43 -14.44 2.51
C ALA A 735 10.04 -14.79 3.89
N TYR A 736 9.40 -15.68 4.64
CA TYR A 736 9.93 -16.17 5.92
C TYR A 736 11.34 -16.78 5.76
N GLY A 737 11.58 -17.50 4.66
CA GLY A 737 12.91 -18.05 4.36
C GLY A 737 13.98 -16.97 4.20
N VAL A 738 13.63 -15.85 3.55
CA VAL A 738 14.53 -14.69 3.37
C VAL A 738 14.94 -14.11 4.73
N LEU A 739 13.98 -13.88 5.63
CA LEU A 739 14.25 -13.33 6.96
C LEU A 739 15.13 -14.26 7.79
N MET A 740 14.96 -15.58 7.66
CA MET A 740 15.83 -16.53 8.34
C MET A 740 17.29 -16.38 7.89
N GLN A 741 17.54 -16.13 6.60
CA GLN A 741 18.90 -15.87 6.13
C GLN A 741 19.43 -14.53 6.67
N ILE A 742 18.61 -13.47 6.68
CA ILE A 742 19.01 -12.13 7.14
C ILE A 742 19.43 -12.13 8.62
N TYR A 743 18.68 -12.80 9.48
CA TYR A 743 18.83 -12.66 10.94
C TYR A 743 19.68 -13.75 11.61
N SER A 744 20.13 -14.78 10.89
CA SER A 744 20.79 -15.96 11.50
C SER A 744 22.31 -16.01 11.38
N ASP A 745 22.91 -15.23 10.49
CA ASP A 745 24.30 -15.40 10.01
C ASP A 745 24.59 -16.80 9.43
N PHE A 746 23.60 -17.43 8.81
CA PHE A 746 23.75 -18.74 8.19
C PHE A 746 24.77 -18.74 7.04
N ASN A 747 25.63 -19.75 7.01
CA ASN A 747 26.61 -20.02 5.98
C ASN A 747 26.48 -21.48 5.52
N PRO A 748 26.19 -21.74 4.23
CA PRO A 748 25.87 -23.07 3.72
C PRO A 748 27.10 -23.99 3.68
N ASN A 749 28.31 -23.44 3.80
CA ASN A 749 29.56 -24.19 3.83
C ASN A 749 29.99 -24.56 5.26
N THR A 750 29.25 -24.12 6.27
CA THR A 750 29.51 -24.44 7.67
C THR A 750 28.74 -25.69 8.08
N THR A 751 29.42 -26.63 8.75
CA THR A 751 28.74 -27.74 9.42
C THR A 751 28.25 -27.28 10.79
N TYR A 752 26.94 -27.39 11.03
CA TYR A 752 26.33 -27.00 12.29
C TYR A 752 26.05 -28.24 13.16
N GLY A 753 26.53 -28.21 14.40
CA GLY A 753 26.19 -29.21 15.42
C GLY A 753 24.99 -28.73 16.24
N PHE A 754 23.80 -29.29 15.96
CA PHE A 754 22.60 -29.04 16.76
C PHE A 754 22.51 -30.11 17.87
N GLU A 755 22.34 -29.69 19.13
CA GLU A 755 22.49 -30.56 20.32
C GLU A 755 21.65 -31.85 20.29
N ASN A 756 20.49 -31.83 19.64
CA ASN A 756 19.59 -33.00 19.48
C ASN A 756 19.50 -33.50 18.03
N GLY A 757 20.36 -33.01 17.13
CA GLY A 757 20.07 -33.00 15.69
C GLY A 757 18.89 -32.09 15.36
N LEU A 758 18.58 -31.96 14.07
CA LEU A 758 17.34 -31.30 13.62
C LEU A 758 16.33 -32.37 13.27
N THR A 759 15.05 -32.11 13.56
CA THR A 759 13.96 -32.96 13.09
C THR A 759 14.01 -32.99 11.57
N LYS A 760 14.32 -34.17 11.02
CA LYS A 760 14.12 -34.48 9.60
C LYS A 760 13.09 -35.58 9.56
N TRP A 761 11.95 -35.30 8.93
CA TRP A 761 11.00 -36.36 8.64
C TRP A 761 11.54 -37.15 7.46
N LYS A 762 11.34 -38.47 7.45
CA LYS A 762 11.68 -39.25 6.26
C LYS A 762 10.94 -38.66 5.07
N THR A 763 11.68 -38.29 4.02
CA THR A 763 11.08 -37.98 2.73
C THR A 763 10.51 -39.28 2.20
N GLY A 764 9.18 -39.39 2.19
CA GLY A 764 8.51 -40.58 1.70
C GLY A 764 8.71 -40.75 0.20
N TYR A 765 8.42 -41.94 -0.30
CA TYR A 765 8.55 -42.32 -1.70
C TYR A 765 7.23 -42.11 -2.44
N LYS A 766 7.31 -41.74 -3.72
CA LYS A 766 6.13 -41.52 -4.57
C LYS A 766 5.57 -42.82 -5.11
N THR A 767 6.41 -43.84 -5.24
CA THR A 767 6.00 -45.16 -5.72
C THR A 767 6.32 -46.27 -4.72
N PHE A 768 5.52 -47.33 -4.76
CA PHE A 768 5.76 -48.54 -3.97
C PHE A 768 7.12 -49.19 -4.30
N ALA A 769 7.52 -49.17 -5.58
CA ALA A 769 8.79 -49.72 -6.03
C ALA A 769 10.00 -49.00 -5.44
N GLU A 770 9.95 -47.65 -5.37
CA GLU A 770 10.99 -46.86 -4.70
C GLU A 770 11.06 -47.17 -3.21
N ALA A 771 9.91 -47.34 -2.54
CA ALA A 771 9.88 -47.69 -1.11
C ALA A 771 10.42 -49.10 -0.83
N ALA A 772 10.19 -50.05 -1.74
CA ALA A 772 10.73 -51.40 -1.67
C ALA A 772 12.25 -51.41 -1.88
N GLY A 773 12.75 -50.61 -2.82
CA GLY A 773 14.17 -50.50 -3.12
C GLY A 773 14.77 -51.81 -3.63
N ASP A 774 15.81 -52.29 -2.95
CA ASP A 774 16.54 -53.53 -3.24
C ASP A 774 15.90 -54.80 -2.66
N LYS A 775 14.82 -54.68 -1.87
CA LYS A 775 14.22 -55.78 -1.12
C LYS A 775 13.13 -56.51 -1.91
N THR A 776 12.97 -57.80 -1.63
CA THR A 776 11.91 -58.63 -2.22
C THR A 776 10.64 -58.54 -1.39
N VAL A 777 9.61 -57.87 -1.90
CA VAL A 777 8.30 -57.74 -1.24
C VAL A 777 7.56 -59.07 -1.24
N ARG A 778 6.91 -59.39 -0.12
CA ARG A 778 6.06 -60.57 0.04
C ARG A 778 4.59 -60.20 -0.13
N PHE A 779 3.95 -60.83 -1.12
CA PHE A 779 2.54 -60.58 -1.48
C PHE A 779 1.58 -61.71 -1.07
N ASP A 780 2.11 -62.81 -0.51
CA ASP A 780 1.37 -63.97 -0.01
C ASP A 780 0.74 -63.70 1.37
N THR A 781 0.08 -62.55 1.52
CA THR A 781 -0.52 -62.08 2.78
C THR A 781 -1.98 -62.51 2.93
N HIS A 782 -2.34 -62.96 4.14
CA HIS A 782 -3.71 -63.27 4.54
C HIS A 782 -4.08 -62.48 5.80
N PHE A 783 -5.14 -61.67 5.72
CA PHE A 783 -5.64 -60.96 6.89
C PHE A 783 -6.32 -61.92 7.87
N ILE A 784 -6.07 -61.74 9.17
CA ILE A 784 -6.65 -62.58 10.24
C ILE A 784 -7.73 -61.80 10.98
N THR A 785 -7.35 -60.70 11.64
CA THR A 785 -8.25 -59.92 12.49
C THR A 785 -7.68 -58.52 12.78
N GLY A 786 -8.53 -57.57 13.18
CA GLY A 786 -8.16 -56.16 13.31
C GLY A 786 -9.28 -55.32 13.91
N GLY A 787 -8.98 -54.06 14.22
CA GLY A 787 -9.95 -53.08 14.71
C GLY A 787 -11.08 -52.78 13.71
N ASN A 788 -12.19 -52.19 14.19
CA ASN A 788 -13.29 -51.82 13.29
C ASN A 788 -12.90 -50.68 12.35
N GLY A 789 -13.13 -50.90 11.05
CA GLY A 789 -13.06 -49.87 10.00
C GLY A 789 -14.16 -48.82 10.14
N PHE A 790 -13.98 -47.61 9.59
CA PHE A 790 -15.04 -46.57 9.60
C PHE A 790 -16.13 -46.74 8.52
N GLY A 791 -16.02 -47.73 7.62
CA GLY A 791 -17.02 -48.00 6.58
C GLY A 791 -16.79 -49.32 5.81
N THR A 792 -17.74 -49.69 4.93
CA THR A 792 -17.68 -50.95 4.15
C THR A 792 -16.54 -50.99 3.13
N ASN A 793 -16.04 -49.83 2.71
CA ASN A 793 -14.90 -49.69 1.80
C ASN A 793 -13.59 -49.37 2.54
N GLU A 794 -13.64 -49.26 3.88
CA GLU A 794 -12.49 -48.98 4.73
C GLU A 794 -12.18 -50.17 5.65
N GLY A 795 -12.15 -51.36 5.07
CA GLY A 795 -11.90 -52.62 5.76
C GLY A 795 -10.43 -53.05 5.67
N PRO A 796 -10.05 -54.10 6.43
CA PRO A 796 -8.66 -54.55 6.48
C PRO A 796 -8.09 -55.08 5.15
N SER A 797 -8.95 -55.50 4.22
CA SER A 797 -8.57 -55.86 2.85
C SER A 797 -7.88 -54.71 2.11
N SER A 798 -8.15 -53.47 2.51
CA SER A 798 -7.52 -52.27 1.96
C SER A 798 -6.03 -52.17 2.31
N LEU A 799 -5.56 -52.73 3.43
CA LEU A 799 -4.14 -52.70 3.81
C LEU A 799 -3.24 -53.48 2.86
N PHE A 800 -3.79 -54.50 2.20
CA PHE A 800 -3.06 -55.45 1.37
C PHE A 800 -3.52 -55.42 -0.09
N ASP A 801 -4.27 -54.38 -0.50
CA ASP A 801 -4.60 -54.17 -1.90
C ASP A 801 -3.41 -53.56 -2.64
N TYR A 802 -2.53 -54.44 -3.11
CA TYR A 802 -1.35 -54.06 -3.88
C TYR A 802 -1.66 -53.74 -5.35
N THR A 803 -2.91 -53.93 -5.80
CA THR A 803 -3.28 -53.76 -7.22
C THR A 803 -3.80 -52.37 -7.56
N SER A 804 -4.21 -51.59 -6.55
CA SER A 804 -4.58 -50.17 -6.70
C SER A 804 -3.39 -49.21 -6.66
N LEU A 805 -2.17 -49.71 -6.42
CA LEU A 805 -0.94 -48.91 -6.21
C LEU A 805 -0.49 -48.05 -7.40
N GLU A 806 -0.98 -48.32 -8.61
CA GLU A 806 -0.63 -47.57 -9.83
C GLU A 806 -1.67 -46.50 -10.22
N ASN A 807 -2.81 -46.38 -9.53
CA ASN A 807 -3.87 -45.41 -9.84
C ASN A 807 -3.95 -44.26 -8.82
N THR A 808 -3.55 -43.08 -9.27
CA THR A 808 -3.30 -41.83 -8.54
C THR A 808 -4.53 -41.14 -7.93
N GLY A 809 -5.36 -41.81 -7.13
CA GLY A 809 -6.41 -41.07 -6.40
C GLY A 809 -7.54 -41.82 -5.70
N THR A 810 -7.61 -43.15 -5.73
CA THR A 810 -8.75 -43.90 -5.17
C THR A 810 -8.35 -45.10 -4.31
N ASN A 811 -7.30 -44.98 -3.50
CA ASN A 811 -6.95 -46.06 -2.58
C ASN A 811 -8.00 -46.15 -1.47
N THR A 812 -8.68 -47.29 -1.41
CA THR A 812 -9.41 -47.69 -0.20
C THR A 812 -8.42 -47.70 0.96
N LYS A 813 -8.74 -47.02 2.05
CA LYS A 813 -7.89 -46.93 3.24
C LYS A 813 -8.42 -47.85 4.32
N TYR A 814 -7.60 -48.33 5.23
CA TYR A 814 -8.07 -48.97 6.44
C TYR A 814 -7.91 -47.99 7.60
N GLY A 815 -9.05 -47.47 8.07
CA GLY A 815 -9.12 -46.51 9.14
C GLY A 815 -9.86 -47.05 10.35
N GLY A 816 -9.28 -46.97 11.55
CA GLY A 816 -9.92 -47.40 12.79
C GLY A 816 -9.70 -46.44 13.95
N GLY A 817 -10.54 -46.56 14.99
CA GLY A 817 -10.34 -45.84 16.26
C GLY A 817 -9.16 -46.41 17.05
N VAL A 818 -8.65 -45.65 18.01
CA VAL A 818 -7.61 -46.12 18.94
C VAL A 818 -8.21 -46.96 20.09
N PRO A 819 -7.57 -48.07 20.52
CA PRO A 819 -6.34 -48.62 19.96
C PRO A 819 -6.57 -49.27 18.59
N TYR A 820 -5.68 -48.95 17.65
CA TYR A 820 -5.68 -49.49 16.30
C TYR A 820 -4.83 -50.74 16.26
N TRP A 821 -5.32 -51.79 15.59
CA TRP A 821 -4.53 -52.99 15.37
C TRP A 821 -4.95 -53.76 14.11
N ALA A 822 -3.99 -54.44 13.49
CA ALA A 822 -4.20 -55.34 12.36
C ALA A 822 -3.24 -56.54 12.47
N GLU A 823 -3.78 -57.75 12.34
CA GLU A 823 -3.04 -59.01 12.36
C GLU A 823 -3.21 -59.74 11.02
N TRP A 824 -2.10 -60.21 10.47
CA TRP A 824 -2.06 -60.96 9.22
C TRP A 824 -0.98 -62.04 9.28
N ASN A 825 -1.01 -62.98 8.34
CA ASN A 825 0.03 -63.98 8.19
C ASN A 825 0.47 -64.15 6.73
N TYR A 826 1.57 -64.87 6.57
CA TYR A 826 2.10 -65.33 5.29
C TYR A 826 2.02 -66.85 5.18
N ASP A 827 2.09 -67.38 3.95
CA ASP A 827 2.09 -68.82 3.70
C ASP A 827 3.32 -69.52 4.33
N ASN A 828 4.46 -68.83 4.34
CA ASN A 828 5.72 -69.34 4.89
C ASN A 828 6.43 -68.29 5.73
N ALA A 829 6.95 -68.71 6.88
CA ALA A 829 7.77 -67.87 7.75
C ALA A 829 9.00 -67.32 7.01
N PHE A 830 9.34 -66.06 7.27
CA PHE A 830 10.54 -65.43 6.75
C PHE A 830 11.02 -64.31 7.68
N ILE A 831 12.30 -63.94 7.55
CA ILE A 831 12.87 -62.81 8.27
C ILE A 831 12.50 -61.54 7.49
N ALA A 832 11.54 -60.77 8.00
CA ALA A 832 11.23 -59.46 7.43
C ALA A 832 12.41 -58.51 7.68
N SER A 833 13.00 -57.97 6.62
CA SER A 833 14.09 -56.99 6.67
C SER A 833 13.63 -55.56 6.39
N ARG A 834 12.42 -55.36 5.87
CA ARG A 834 11.83 -54.04 5.64
C ARG A 834 10.31 -54.04 5.81
N LEU A 835 9.78 -53.05 6.52
CA LEU A 835 8.36 -52.70 6.55
C LEU A 835 8.11 -51.53 5.59
N ILE A 836 7.02 -51.60 4.82
CA ILE A 836 6.55 -50.54 3.94
C ILE A 836 5.13 -50.17 4.35
N ILE A 837 4.86 -48.89 4.58
CA ILE A 837 3.50 -48.37 4.82
C ILE A 837 3.18 -47.24 3.85
N ALA A 838 1.90 -47.01 3.57
CA ALA A 838 1.45 -45.82 2.84
C ALA A 838 0.41 -45.04 3.64
N THR A 839 0.54 -43.72 3.63
CA THR A 839 -0.43 -42.81 4.23
C THR A 839 -1.74 -42.76 3.44
N ALA A 840 -2.84 -42.46 4.12
CA ALA A 840 -4.15 -42.30 3.50
C ALA A 840 -4.22 -41.13 2.51
N ASN A 841 -5.27 -41.10 1.69
CA ASN A 841 -5.50 -40.08 0.67
C ASN A 841 -5.93 -38.70 1.20
N ASP A 842 -6.20 -38.58 2.50
CA ASP A 842 -6.62 -37.37 3.20
C ASP A 842 -5.73 -37.03 4.42
N ASN A 843 -4.55 -37.63 4.49
CA ASN A 843 -3.57 -37.46 5.56
C ASN A 843 -3.06 -36.00 5.69
N MET A 844 -3.00 -35.24 4.59
CA MET A 844 -2.65 -33.81 4.61
C MET A 844 -3.72 -32.94 5.25
N SER A 845 -4.99 -33.31 5.08
CA SER A 845 -6.12 -32.60 5.68
C SER A 845 -6.27 -32.94 7.17
N TRP A 846 -5.70 -34.08 7.59
CA TRP A 846 -5.82 -34.61 8.94
C TRP A 846 -4.48 -35.22 9.37
N PRO A 847 -3.53 -34.38 9.79
CA PRO A 847 -2.16 -34.80 10.07
C PRO A 847 -2.07 -35.78 11.25
N ARG A 848 -0.94 -36.51 11.31
CA ARG A 848 -0.53 -37.43 12.37
C ARG A 848 -1.53 -38.56 12.68
N ARG A 849 -2.16 -39.17 11.66
CA ARG A 849 -3.09 -40.31 11.80
C ARG A 849 -2.44 -41.67 12.11
N MET A 850 -1.34 -41.70 12.86
CA MET A 850 -0.75 -42.86 13.52
C MET A 850 0.13 -42.26 14.62
N GLY A 851 -0.15 -42.60 15.87
CA GLY A 851 0.55 -41.98 16.98
C GLY A 851 1.95 -42.55 17.20
N ASP A 852 2.76 -41.81 17.93
CA ASP A 852 4.11 -42.23 18.29
C ASP A 852 4.07 -43.51 19.15
N GLY A 853 5.05 -44.39 18.99
CA GLY A 853 5.12 -45.65 19.76
C GLY A 853 4.23 -46.78 19.23
N TRP A 854 3.73 -46.69 17.99
CA TRP A 854 3.13 -47.85 17.32
C TRP A 854 4.14 -49.00 17.20
N THR A 855 3.68 -50.23 17.07
CA THR A 855 4.56 -51.40 17.03
C THR A 855 4.27 -52.31 15.85
N LEU A 856 5.31 -52.78 15.18
CA LEU A 856 5.27 -53.98 14.36
C LEU A 856 5.78 -55.14 15.21
N SER A 857 5.02 -56.23 15.28
CA SER A 857 5.39 -57.43 16.02
C SER A 857 5.27 -58.67 15.14
N GLY A 858 6.08 -59.70 15.42
CA GLY A 858 6.04 -61.01 14.77
C GLY A 858 5.74 -62.14 15.75
N SER A 859 5.13 -63.21 15.25
CA SER A 859 4.78 -64.40 16.04
C SER A 859 4.87 -65.68 15.20
N ASP A 860 5.22 -66.79 15.86
CA ASP A 860 5.23 -68.14 15.29
C ASP A 860 3.88 -68.86 15.44
N ASP A 861 3.09 -68.49 16.46
CA ASP A 861 1.86 -69.17 16.85
C ASP A 861 0.61 -68.26 16.81
N GLY A 862 0.78 -66.97 16.50
CA GLY A 862 -0.29 -65.97 16.48
C GLY A 862 -0.78 -65.55 17.87
N VAL A 863 -0.12 -66.00 18.95
CA VAL A 863 -0.51 -65.73 20.34
C VAL A 863 0.61 -65.00 21.07
N ASN A 864 1.85 -65.45 20.92
CA ASN A 864 3.03 -64.87 21.55
C ASN A 864 3.75 -63.94 20.58
N TRP A 865 3.65 -62.63 20.85
CA TRP A 865 4.14 -61.58 19.97
C TRP A 865 5.47 -61.00 20.45
N ASN A 866 6.44 -60.92 19.54
CA ASN A 866 7.71 -60.23 19.76
C ASN A 866 7.72 -58.92 18.98
N THR A 867 7.97 -57.80 19.64
CA THR A 867 8.08 -56.51 18.96
C THR A 867 9.33 -56.46 18.09
N ILE A 868 9.13 -56.24 16.80
CA ILE A 868 10.18 -56.11 15.78
C ILE A 868 10.60 -54.65 15.63
N TYR A 869 9.63 -53.72 15.69
CA TYR A 869 9.87 -52.31 15.49
C TYR A 869 8.94 -51.46 16.34
N ILE A 870 9.46 -50.35 16.87
CA ILE A 870 8.69 -49.33 17.58
C ILE A 870 8.76 -48.03 16.77
N GLY A 871 7.59 -47.56 16.35
CA GLY A 871 7.34 -46.35 15.62
C GLY A 871 7.80 -45.09 16.36
N LYS A 872 8.42 -44.18 15.64
CA LYS A 872 8.91 -42.88 16.11
C LYS A 872 8.06 -41.75 15.55
N ALA A 873 8.09 -40.60 16.22
CA ALA A 873 7.33 -39.42 15.84
C ALA A 873 7.60 -38.96 14.39
N ASN A 874 8.80 -39.17 13.88
CA ASN A 874 9.26 -38.70 12.56
C ASN A 874 9.34 -39.80 11.49
N ASP A 875 8.72 -40.96 11.73
CA ASP A 875 8.81 -42.13 10.85
C ASP A 875 8.14 -41.92 9.49
N TYR A 876 7.10 -41.08 9.42
CA TYR A 876 6.42 -40.76 8.17
C TYR A 876 5.73 -39.39 8.22
N SER A 877 5.74 -38.64 7.11
CA SER A 877 5.17 -37.29 7.00
C SER A 877 3.66 -37.30 6.68
N ASN A 878 3.01 -36.15 6.80
CA ASN A 878 1.56 -35.96 6.60
C ASN A 878 1.10 -35.90 5.14
N PHE A 879 1.92 -36.36 4.18
CA PHE A 879 1.54 -36.35 2.77
C PHE A 879 0.44 -37.37 2.47
N ASN A 880 -0.39 -37.09 1.47
CA ASN A 880 -1.38 -38.03 0.97
C ASN A 880 -0.70 -39.12 0.13
N ASN A 881 -1.19 -40.37 0.22
CA ASN A 881 -0.77 -41.49 -0.65
C ASN A 881 0.76 -41.65 -0.79
N THR A 882 1.50 -41.45 0.29
CA THR A 882 2.97 -41.44 0.27
C THR A 882 3.50 -42.66 0.99
N PHE A 883 4.49 -43.32 0.38
CA PHE A 883 5.07 -44.54 0.91
C PHE A 883 6.24 -44.24 1.83
N TYR A 884 6.43 -45.07 2.85
CA TYR A 884 7.54 -45.00 3.79
C TYR A 884 8.07 -46.39 4.03
N SER A 885 9.39 -46.52 4.14
CA SER A 885 10.03 -47.79 4.43
C SER A 885 10.90 -47.71 5.68
N PHE A 886 10.91 -48.83 6.43
CA PHE A 886 11.61 -48.99 7.70
C PHE A 886 12.45 -50.26 7.62
N ASP A 887 13.76 -50.11 7.67
CA ASP A 887 14.66 -51.25 7.73
C ASP A 887 14.57 -51.88 9.12
N LEU A 888 14.29 -53.17 9.13
CA LEU A 888 14.12 -53.98 10.33
C LEU A 888 15.46 -54.64 10.68
N THR A 889 16.51 -53.82 10.80
CA THR A 889 17.92 -54.29 10.89
C THR A 889 18.17 -55.22 12.06
N ASP A 890 17.39 -55.08 13.14
CA ASP A 890 17.53 -55.86 14.36
C ASP A 890 16.67 -57.14 14.35
N ASN A 891 15.86 -57.36 13.31
CA ASN A 891 15.05 -58.54 13.17
C ASN A 891 15.87 -59.72 12.64
N THR A 892 16.15 -60.70 13.49
CA THR A 892 16.86 -61.93 13.08
C THR A 892 15.98 -63.17 13.07
N ALA A 893 14.69 -63.04 13.40
CA ALA A 893 13.76 -64.15 13.55
C ALA A 893 12.78 -64.22 12.37
N ALA A 894 12.47 -65.44 11.95
CA ALA A 894 11.50 -65.68 10.90
C ALA A 894 10.12 -65.90 11.52
N TYR A 895 9.12 -65.16 11.07
CA TYR A 895 7.75 -65.26 11.57
C TYR A 895 6.75 -65.51 10.44
N SER A 896 5.70 -66.25 10.75
CA SER A 896 4.55 -66.43 9.86
C SER A 896 3.45 -65.40 10.13
N TYR A 897 3.32 -64.91 11.36
CA TYR A 897 2.28 -63.97 11.79
C TYR A 897 2.89 -62.60 12.09
N TYR A 898 2.18 -61.54 11.72
CA TYR A 898 2.58 -60.16 11.95
C TYR A 898 1.41 -59.34 12.48
N LYS A 899 1.73 -58.37 13.34
CA LYS A 899 0.78 -57.45 13.96
C LYS A 899 1.30 -56.03 13.89
N LEU A 900 0.45 -55.13 13.43
CA LEU A 900 0.63 -53.68 13.58
C LEU A 900 -0.31 -53.20 14.68
N ASN A 901 0.20 -52.45 15.66
CA ASN A 901 -0.59 -51.94 16.79
C ASN A 901 -0.25 -50.48 17.10
N SER A 902 -1.25 -49.66 17.45
CA SER A 902 -1.07 -48.28 17.91
C SER A 902 -2.08 -47.93 18.99
N GLU A 903 -1.61 -47.57 20.17
CA GLU A 903 -2.47 -47.15 21.30
C GLU A 903 -2.97 -45.70 21.15
N THR A 904 -2.31 -44.91 20.29
CA THR A 904 -2.58 -43.49 20.09
C THR A 904 -2.75 -43.16 18.60
N GLY A 905 -3.45 -42.07 18.30
CA GLY A 905 -3.79 -41.63 16.94
C GLY A 905 -3.08 -40.33 16.55
N GLY A 906 -1.90 -40.08 17.12
CA GLY A 906 -1.16 -38.83 17.01
C GLY A 906 -2.00 -37.64 17.51
N ASP A 907 -2.33 -36.72 16.61
CA ASP A 907 -3.15 -35.53 16.91
C ASP A 907 -4.67 -35.82 16.95
N GLY A 908 -5.08 -37.05 16.61
CA GLY A 908 -6.47 -37.49 16.58
C GLY A 908 -6.77 -38.74 17.41
N THR A 909 -8.00 -39.24 17.29
CA THR A 909 -8.47 -40.50 17.93
C THR A 909 -8.45 -41.69 16.98
N THR A 910 -7.85 -41.54 15.79
CA THR A 910 -7.98 -42.51 14.70
C THR A 910 -6.65 -42.77 14.01
N VAL A 911 -6.47 -43.99 13.52
CA VAL A 911 -5.35 -44.40 12.68
C VAL A 911 -5.85 -44.72 11.28
N GLN A 912 -5.18 -44.23 10.24
CA GLN A 912 -5.53 -44.53 8.85
C GLN A 912 -4.31 -44.78 7.97
N LEU A 913 -4.27 -45.96 7.36
CA LEU A 913 -3.24 -46.38 6.41
C LEU A 913 -3.86 -46.87 5.12
N SER A 914 -3.18 -46.67 4.01
CA SER A 914 -3.60 -47.20 2.71
C SER A 914 -2.93 -48.51 2.34
N VAL A 915 -1.71 -48.77 2.85
CA VAL A 915 -0.94 -49.98 2.49
C VAL A 915 -0.06 -50.38 3.66
N VAL A 916 0.10 -51.70 3.87
CA VAL A 916 1.16 -52.31 4.68
C VAL A 916 1.76 -53.48 3.90
N ALA A 917 3.08 -53.54 3.80
CA ALA A 917 3.79 -54.66 3.19
C ALA A 917 5.10 -54.95 3.93
N LEU A 918 5.55 -56.21 3.89
CA LEU A 918 6.85 -56.62 4.39
C LEU A 918 7.70 -57.15 3.23
N ALA A 919 9.00 -56.88 3.31
CA ALA A 919 10.00 -57.36 2.36
C ALA A 919 11.13 -58.09 3.08
N ALA A 920 11.82 -58.93 2.33
CA ALA A 920 12.99 -59.70 2.77
C ALA A 920 14.21 -59.34 1.91
N ASP A 921 15.40 -59.70 2.41
CA ASP A 921 16.67 -59.55 1.68
C ASP A 921 16.78 -60.45 0.45
#